data_AF-A0A1Q3MJH6-F1
#
_entry.id   AF-A0A1Q3MJH6-F1
#
_cell.length_a   1.000
_cell.length_b   1.000
_cell.length_c   1.000
_cell.angle_alpha   90.00
_cell.angle_beta   90.00
_cell.angle_gamma   90.00
#
_symmetry.space_group_name_H-M   'P 1'
#
loop_
_entity.id
_entity.type
_entity.pdbx_description
1 polymer ?
#
loop_
_entity_poly.entity_id
_entity_poly.type
_entity_poly.pdbx_seq_one_letter_code
_entity_poly.pdbx_strand_id
1 'polypeptide(L)'
;MIRSRRTAGTSLVEILVVIVVFLIGILAVVQIFPGGFRLLGLTRSQSVGDQLTRSEIERLKAMGDQLPEKIIPVSFLRSGGQVLVLGDSSRLASDLGPAATLLNADGTMENASGVIGSWHQTSGANVITRIIGEGGRVPAPRPIGNGPNQFYGGLMNLQFGPIRMNSTIGTDDPLAADLRLVVYGNDLVPVRGAPTATSSIENYQYWVDQAGSPTAVMYIPQVVESPVLVHPYRIGFTAYIDGPTPRALDVVDYRLQVSGSLAPSYATVDFMTIVAPYLGPGESFVGVEFDSIQLNRVFERIPKYTGFDPNQPYQYKLMDDINGTTQEANTGSLLFNPAAYDLYVPDAQGKKIPLTARANYNVFDWGIIRDDVRVPYNEPYLVKLKLSSLKVKGNQDTDGRPYNGLGFAVANGSGGSQELDVVVMDTETGAILSPDSYRVDKSRGTISFLDSDTGTAGLQVVLFDPDSWGAETLANASGRSFRVLYQSSEEYQVQVLTAAARYIGVNAIPSFGQITLGNPAVDDQATKIFFPWCDLGRKVSIGEAYYSVSGSFVGPVTFSGVVQAPRATDSVQLPSIDLRRDYDPSLPATGVYLDSSKYGYAVRYVRGASVAVRVLWNPAKFSLGSDPAANMNAFDKWGQNWRRSITETYLQKGGQQ
;
A
#
# COMPACT_ATOMS: atom_id res chain seq x y z
N MET A 1 28.67 78.67 -37.73
CA MET A 1 28.07 78.12 -36.49
C MET A 1 27.14 76.97 -36.90
N ILE A 2 27.67 75.75 -37.05
CA ILE A 2 26.87 74.55 -37.33
C ILE A 2 27.50 73.42 -36.52
N ARG A 3 26.80 72.93 -35.49
CA ARG A 3 27.11 71.65 -34.82
C ARG A 3 25.95 70.71 -35.09
N SER A 4 26.07 69.87 -36.12
CA SER A 4 25.16 68.74 -36.30
C SER A 4 25.53 67.65 -35.29
N ARG A 5 24.61 67.31 -34.38
CA ARG A 5 24.71 66.10 -33.56
C ARG A 5 24.57 64.87 -34.47
N ARG A 6 25.63 64.07 -34.60
CA ARG A 6 25.55 62.71 -35.16
C ARG A 6 24.98 61.78 -34.08
N THR A 7 23.77 61.29 -34.30
CA THR A 7 23.26 60.07 -33.66
C THR A 7 24.06 58.89 -34.20
N ALA A 8 24.93 58.30 -33.37
CA ALA A 8 25.59 57.05 -33.68
C ALA A 8 24.57 55.92 -33.57
N GLY A 9 24.27 55.24 -34.68
CA GLY A 9 23.50 54.01 -34.67
C GLY A 9 24.37 52.85 -34.21
N THR A 10 23.95 52.15 -33.16
CA THR A 10 24.51 50.87 -32.70
C THR A 10 24.55 49.89 -33.88
N SER A 11 25.75 49.45 -34.26
CA SER A 11 25.89 48.53 -35.39
C SER A 11 25.51 47.11 -34.98
N LEU A 12 24.97 46.31 -35.91
CA LEU A 12 24.62 44.90 -35.68
C LEU A 12 25.83 44.07 -35.19
N VAL A 13 27.03 44.45 -35.62
CA VAL A 13 28.31 43.86 -35.15
C VAL A 13 28.54 44.14 -33.67
N GLU A 14 28.21 45.33 -33.20
CA GLU A 14 28.35 45.74 -31.80
C GLU A 14 27.39 44.94 -30.90
N ILE A 15 26.16 44.72 -31.34
CA ILE A 15 25.18 43.86 -30.65
C ILE A 15 25.67 42.40 -30.63
N LEU A 16 26.19 41.90 -31.74
CA LEU A 16 26.68 40.52 -31.85
C LEU A 16 27.92 40.28 -30.98
N VAL A 17 28.85 41.24 -30.94
CA VAL A 17 30.02 41.20 -30.04
C VAL A 17 29.58 41.23 -28.58
N VAL A 18 28.61 42.07 -28.22
CA VAL A 18 28.05 42.09 -26.86
C VAL A 18 27.44 40.73 -26.51
N ILE A 19 26.64 40.12 -27.40
CA ILE A 19 26.05 38.78 -27.17
C ILE A 19 27.15 37.74 -26.99
N VAL A 20 28.20 37.73 -27.83
CA VAL A 20 29.29 36.76 -27.74
C VAL A 20 30.09 36.92 -26.45
N VAL A 21 30.44 38.16 -26.06
CA VAL A 21 31.13 38.44 -24.80
C VAL A 21 30.27 38.02 -23.61
N PHE A 22 28.95 38.25 -23.68
CA PHE A 22 28.01 37.82 -22.64
C PHE A 22 27.91 36.28 -22.56
N LEU A 23 27.87 35.59 -23.70
CA LEU A 23 27.83 34.13 -23.78
C LEU A 23 29.11 33.50 -23.21
N ILE A 24 30.28 34.04 -23.57
CA ILE A 24 31.57 33.61 -23.02
C ILE A 24 31.62 33.89 -21.52
N GLY A 25 31.14 35.05 -21.06
CA GLY A 25 31.06 35.39 -19.65
C GLY A 25 30.19 34.43 -18.85
N ILE A 26 28.99 34.10 -19.35
CA ILE A 26 28.09 33.12 -18.71
C ILE A 26 28.74 31.73 -18.70
N LEU A 27 29.28 31.27 -19.83
CA LEU A 27 29.95 29.97 -19.93
C LEU A 27 31.15 29.86 -18.97
N ALA A 28 31.95 30.93 -18.85
CA ALA A 28 33.07 31.00 -17.91
C ALA A 28 32.59 30.90 -16.46
N VAL A 29 31.52 31.60 -16.08
CA VAL A 29 30.93 31.49 -14.73
C VAL A 29 30.40 30.08 -14.46
N VAL A 30 29.75 29.44 -15.44
CA VAL A 30 29.28 28.05 -15.33
C VAL A 30 30.43 27.06 -15.17
N GLN A 31 31.57 27.28 -15.85
CA GLN A 31 32.76 26.44 -15.73
C GLN A 31 33.59 26.68 -14.46
N ILE A 32 33.58 27.90 -13.92
CA ILE A 32 34.32 28.25 -12.69
C ILE A 32 33.55 27.77 -11.44
N PHE A 33 32.21 27.77 -11.48
CA PHE A 33 31.37 27.36 -10.35
C PHE A 33 30.44 26.15 -10.63
N PRO A 34 30.93 25.02 -11.17
CA PRO A 34 30.09 23.86 -11.43
C PRO A 34 29.52 23.26 -10.14
N GLY A 35 30.24 23.41 -9.01
CA GLY A 35 29.77 23.02 -7.69
C GLY A 35 28.58 23.85 -7.18
N GLY A 36 28.53 25.16 -7.47
CA GLY A 36 27.47 26.05 -7.01
C GLY A 36 26.11 25.71 -7.61
N PHE A 37 26.07 25.44 -8.92
CA PHE A 37 24.84 25.01 -9.59
C PHE A 37 24.37 23.62 -9.13
N ARG A 38 25.29 22.69 -8.85
CA ARG A 38 24.96 21.39 -8.26
C ARG A 38 24.38 21.52 -6.86
N LEU A 39 24.91 22.44 -6.04
CA LEU A 39 24.39 22.73 -4.70
C LEU A 39 22.99 23.34 -4.74
N LEU A 40 22.73 24.26 -5.68
CA LEU A 40 21.40 24.84 -5.89
C LEU A 40 20.38 23.78 -6.32
N GLY A 41 20.76 22.89 -7.25
CA GLY A 41 19.94 21.74 -7.62
C GLY A 41 19.64 20.83 -6.43
N LEU A 42 20.67 20.47 -5.65
CA LEU A 42 20.52 19.65 -4.44
C LEU A 42 19.58 20.27 -3.41
N THR A 43 19.73 21.58 -3.14
CA THR A 43 18.89 22.32 -2.19
C THR A 43 17.44 22.39 -2.68
N ARG A 44 17.24 22.61 -3.98
CA ARG A 44 15.91 22.57 -4.59
C ARG A 44 15.27 21.20 -4.44
N SER A 45 15.97 20.12 -4.81
CA SER A 45 15.43 18.76 -4.70
C SER A 45 15.09 18.39 -3.26
N GLN A 46 15.93 18.79 -2.30
CA GLN A 46 15.65 18.59 -0.89
C GLN A 46 14.41 19.36 -0.41
N SER A 47 14.28 20.63 -0.79
CA SER A 47 13.08 21.43 -0.47
C SER A 47 11.82 20.83 -1.08
N VAL A 48 11.90 20.25 -2.28
CA VAL A 48 10.77 19.55 -2.91
C VAL A 48 10.42 18.28 -2.13
N GLY A 49 11.41 17.48 -1.75
CA GLY A 49 11.21 16.30 -0.90
C GLY A 49 10.54 16.63 0.44
N ASP A 50 10.97 17.69 1.10
CA ASP A 50 10.36 18.15 2.36
C ASP A 50 8.91 18.63 2.17
N GLN A 51 8.63 19.35 1.08
CA GLN A 51 7.27 19.79 0.75
C GLN A 51 6.34 18.62 0.44
N LEU A 52 6.80 17.64 -0.34
CA LEU A 52 6.04 16.41 -0.61
C LEU A 52 5.71 15.67 0.68
N THR A 53 6.70 15.54 1.58
CA THR A 53 6.53 14.84 2.84
C THR A 53 5.48 15.52 3.72
N ARG A 54 5.55 16.86 3.84
CA ARG A 54 4.57 17.67 4.61
C ARG A 54 3.19 17.67 3.98
N SER A 55 3.09 17.77 2.65
CA SER A 55 1.81 17.69 1.95
C SER A 55 1.12 16.36 2.23
N GLU A 56 1.86 15.26 2.13
CA GLU A 56 1.29 13.93 2.28
C GLU A 56 0.89 13.63 3.73
N ILE A 57 1.68 14.07 4.72
CA ILE A 57 1.30 13.86 6.12
C ILE A 57 0.02 14.64 6.50
N GLU A 58 -0.15 15.87 5.99
CA GLU A 58 -1.38 16.64 6.22
C GLU A 58 -2.60 15.99 5.54
N ARG A 59 -2.40 15.42 4.34
CA ARG A 59 -3.44 14.64 3.65
C ARG A 59 -3.87 13.43 4.48
N LEU A 60 -2.91 12.68 5.03
CA LEU A 60 -3.20 11.49 5.83
C LEU A 60 -3.91 11.84 7.14
N LYS A 61 -3.55 12.95 7.80
CA LYS A 61 -4.27 13.44 8.99
C LYS A 61 -5.74 13.73 8.70
N ALA A 62 -6.05 14.27 7.53
CA ALA A 62 -7.43 14.53 7.13
C ALA A 62 -8.23 13.24 6.85
N MET A 63 -7.57 12.09 6.71
CA MET A 63 -8.15 10.81 6.29
C MET A 63 -7.88 9.67 7.29
N GLY A 64 -7.74 10.00 8.58
CA GLY A 64 -7.34 9.06 9.64
C GLY A 64 -8.20 7.78 9.73
N ASP A 65 -9.50 7.87 9.41
CA ASP A 65 -10.43 6.74 9.48
C ASP A 65 -10.23 5.71 8.37
N GLN A 66 -9.64 6.11 7.23
CA GLN A 66 -9.38 5.23 6.08
C GLN A 66 -7.95 4.70 6.05
N LEU A 67 -7.16 4.96 7.11
CA LEU A 67 -5.80 4.43 7.18
C LEU A 67 -5.78 2.90 7.13
N PRO A 68 -4.74 2.32 6.53
CA PRO A 68 -4.58 0.88 6.51
C PRO A 68 -4.27 0.38 7.93
N GLU A 69 -4.57 -0.89 8.18
CA GLU A 69 -4.18 -1.54 9.44
C GLU A 69 -2.67 -1.72 9.55
N LYS A 70 -2.01 -2.03 8.44
CA LYS A 70 -0.55 -2.10 8.35
C LYS A 70 -0.09 -1.95 6.90
N ILE A 71 1.13 -1.48 6.73
CA ILE A 71 1.84 -1.44 5.44
C ILE A 71 3.09 -2.28 5.62
N ILE A 72 3.20 -3.38 4.88
CA ILE A 72 4.23 -4.39 5.12
C ILE A 72 5.21 -4.54 3.94
N PRO A 73 6.50 -4.79 4.23
CA PRO A 73 7.46 -5.29 3.26
C PRO A 73 7.02 -6.65 2.71
N VAL A 74 7.17 -6.82 1.40
CA VAL A 74 6.90 -8.10 0.75
C VAL A 74 8.03 -8.52 -0.16
N SER A 75 8.22 -9.83 -0.27
CA SER A 75 9.04 -10.48 -1.28
C SER A 75 8.14 -11.20 -2.28
N PHE A 76 8.58 -11.22 -3.53
CA PHE A 76 7.94 -11.96 -4.60
C PHE A 76 8.72 -13.24 -4.85
N LEU A 77 8.08 -14.39 -4.62
CA LEU A 77 8.68 -15.71 -4.84
C LEU A 77 7.92 -16.45 -5.93
N ARG A 78 8.63 -17.14 -6.80
CA ARG A 78 8.00 -17.95 -7.84
C ARG A 78 7.95 -19.41 -7.40
N SER A 79 6.76 -20.00 -7.34
CA SER A 79 6.56 -21.41 -7.04
C SER A 79 5.48 -21.98 -7.94
N GLY A 80 5.73 -23.11 -8.60
CA GLY A 80 4.74 -23.80 -9.43
C GLY A 80 4.15 -22.97 -10.59
N GLY A 81 4.85 -21.95 -11.08
CA GLY A 81 4.35 -21.03 -12.11
C GLY A 81 3.58 -19.81 -11.58
N GLN A 82 3.28 -19.75 -10.28
CA GLN A 82 2.64 -18.62 -9.61
C GLN A 82 3.68 -17.70 -8.93
N VAL A 83 3.35 -16.41 -8.80
CA VAL A 83 4.11 -15.45 -7.99
C VAL A 83 3.41 -15.30 -6.63
N LEU A 84 4.03 -15.82 -5.59
CA LEU A 84 3.60 -15.70 -4.20
C LEU A 84 4.08 -14.37 -3.62
N VAL A 85 3.21 -13.70 -2.87
CA VAL A 85 3.54 -12.50 -2.09
C VAL A 85 3.76 -12.94 -0.64
N LEU A 86 5.01 -12.93 -0.18
CA LEU A 86 5.33 -13.26 1.21
C LEU A 86 5.70 -11.99 1.96
N GLY A 87 5.16 -11.80 3.17
CA GLY A 87 5.62 -10.74 4.04
C GLY A 87 7.03 -11.04 4.58
N ASP A 88 7.92 -10.05 4.59
CA ASP A 88 9.27 -10.16 5.16
C ASP A 88 9.42 -9.30 6.43
N SER A 89 9.12 -9.88 7.59
CA SER A 89 9.14 -9.14 8.88
C SER A 89 10.54 -8.83 9.39
N SER A 90 11.56 -9.45 8.80
CA SER A 90 12.97 -9.20 9.11
C SER A 90 13.50 -7.92 8.46
N ARG A 91 12.77 -7.40 7.46
CA ARG A 91 13.20 -6.25 6.67
C ARG A 91 13.15 -4.95 7.45
N LEU A 92 14.28 -4.23 7.47
CA LEU A 92 14.36 -2.90 8.06
C LEU A 92 13.61 -1.89 7.19
N ALA A 93 12.96 -0.91 7.81
CA ALA A 93 12.35 0.19 7.08
C ALA A 93 13.36 0.93 6.18
N SER A 94 14.64 1.01 6.57
CA SER A 94 15.71 1.67 5.82
C SER A 94 16.28 0.85 4.67
N ASP A 95 15.90 -0.41 4.52
CA ASP A 95 16.38 -1.25 3.42
C ASP A 95 15.63 -0.91 2.13
N LEU A 96 16.39 -0.54 1.10
CA LEU A 96 15.91 -0.09 -0.21
C LEU A 96 16.36 -1.01 -1.35
N GLY A 97 17.14 -2.05 -1.05
CA GLY A 97 17.68 -2.95 -2.07
C GLY A 97 16.58 -3.87 -2.65
N PRO A 98 16.76 -4.45 -3.84
CA PRO A 98 15.88 -5.50 -4.32
C PRO A 98 16.15 -6.82 -3.57
N ALA A 99 15.20 -7.75 -3.60
CA ALA A 99 15.42 -9.14 -3.21
C ALA A 99 16.01 -9.99 -4.37
N ALA A 100 16.66 -9.33 -5.33
CA ALA A 100 17.16 -9.91 -6.58
C ALA A 100 18.67 -10.06 -6.57
N THR A 101 19.18 -11.00 -7.36
CA THR A 101 20.61 -11.27 -7.52
C THR A 101 21.16 -10.80 -8.87
N LEU A 102 20.29 -10.63 -9.88
CA LEU A 102 20.67 -10.22 -11.24
C LEU A 102 19.72 -9.13 -11.77
N LEU A 103 20.24 -8.26 -12.64
CA LEU A 103 19.48 -7.22 -13.34
C LEU A 103 19.71 -7.33 -14.85
N ASN A 104 18.70 -7.79 -15.58
CA ASN A 104 18.78 -8.02 -17.01
C ASN A 104 18.83 -6.72 -17.82
N ALA A 105 19.31 -6.81 -19.07
CA ALA A 105 19.43 -5.67 -19.98
C ALA A 105 18.06 -5.01 -20.31
N ASP A 106 16.99 -5.76 -20.15
CA ASP A 106 15.60 -5.31 -20.30
C ASP A 106 15.02 -4.69 -19.01
N GLY A 107 15.86 -4.41 -18.02
CA GLY A 107 15.48 -3.76 -16.76
C GLY A 107 14.68 -4.66 -15.80
N THR A 108 14.61 -5.96 -16.07
CA THR A 108 13.96 -6.92 -15.17
C THR A 108 14.95 -7.46 -14.13
N MET A 109 14.47 -7.59 -12.91
CA MET A 109 15.17 -8.17 -11.78
C MET A 109 14.89 -9.67 -11.70
N GLU A 110 15.90 -10.44 -11.35
CA GLU A 110 15.85 -11.90 -11.24
C GLU A 110 16.51 -12.38 -9.94
N ASN A 111 15.88 -13.37 -9.30
CA ASN A 111 16.42 -14.09 -8.15
C ASN A 111 16.59 -15.58 -8.49
N ALA A 112 16.98 -16.40 -7.50
CA ALA A 112 17.15 -17.85 -7.69
C ALA A 112 15.88 -18.58 -8.17
N SER A 113 14.70 -17.96 -8.04
CA SER A 113 13.40 -18.48 -8.49
C SER A 113 12.97 -17.93 -9.86
N GLY A 114 13.78 -17.07 -10.50
CA GLY A 114 13.53 -16.47 -11.81
C GLY A 114 13.19 -14.97 -11.76
N VAL A 115 12.66 -14.44 -12.86
CA VAL A 115 12.31 -13.02 -13.01
C VAL A 115 11.17 -12.63 -12.06
N ILE A 116 11.39 -11.57 -11.26
CA ILE A 116 10.44 -11.07 -10.25
C ILE A 116 9.71 -9.78 -10.66
N GLY A 117 10.24 -9.03 -11.64
CA GLY A 117 9.61 -7.81 -12.17
C GLY A 117 10.61 -6.72 -12.55
N SER A 118 10.14 -5.55 -12.95
CA SER A 118 11.00 -4.40 -13.24
C SER A 118 11.74 -3.92 -11.98
N TRP A 119 12.97 -3.43 -12.13
CA TRP A 119 13.72 -2.84 -11.02
C TRP A 119 13.00 -1.65 -10.38
N HIS A 120 12.24 -0.87 -11.16
CA HIS A 120 11.44 0.24 -10.65
C HIS A 120 10.41 -0.24 -9.62
N GLN A 121 9.77 -1.39 -9.86
CA GLN A 121 8.70 -1.94 -9.02
C GLN A 121 9.19 -2.86 -7.89
N THR A 122 10.49 -3.11 -7.79
CA THR A 122 11.05 -4.12 -6.87
C THR A 122 12.16 -3.56 -5.97
N SER A 123 12.42 -2.25 -6.02
CA SER A 123 13.47 -1.59 -5.26
C SER A 123 13.02 -0.23 -4.72
N GLY A 124 13.86 0.41 -3.89
CA GLY A 124 13.55 1.70 -3.27
C GLY A 124 12.37 1.59 -2.31
N ALA A 125 11.42 2.50 -2.42
CA ALA A 125 10.15 2.42 -1.70
C ALA A 125 9.33 1.18 -2.07
N ASN A 126 9.52 0.60 -3.26
CA ASN A 126 8.70 -0.52 -3.72
C ASN A 126 9.03 -1.87 -3.06
N VAL A 127 9.95 -1.87 -2.10
CA VAL A 127 10.18 -2.97 -1.16
C VAL A 127 9.02 -3.11 -0.14
N ILE A 128 8.40 -1.99 0.25
CA ILE A 128 7.30 -1.96 1.22
C ILE A 128 6.05 -1.44 0.50
N THR A 129 5.30 -2.35 -0.13
CA THR A 129 4.19 -2.02 -1.04
C THR A 129 2.85 -2.59 -0.64
N ARG A 130 2.82 -3.58 0.26
CA ARG A 130 1.56 -4.26 0.59
C ARG A 130 0.80 -3.47 1.64
N ILE A 131 -0.32 -2.92 1.22
CA ILE A 131 -1.32 -2.28 2.05
C ILE A 131 -2.26 -3.37 2.57
N ILE A 132 -2.50 -3.39 3.88
CA ILE A 132 -3.44 -4.31 4.52
C ILE A 132 -4.51 -3.52 5.25
N GLY A 133 -5.77 -3.83 4.98
CA GLY A 133 -6.92 -3.34 5.75
C GLY A 133 -7.26 -1.89 5.50
N GLU A 134 -6.98 -1.36 4.30
CA GLU A 134 -7.41 -0.01 3.92
C GLU A 134 -8.90 0.01 3.61
N GLY A 135 -9.62 0.98 4.13
CA GLY A 135 -11.05 1.14 3.90
C GLY A 135 -11.80 1.38 5.20
N GLY A 136 -13.11 1.19 5.17
CA GLY A 136 -13.99 1.53 6.27
C GLY A 136 -15.42 1.09 6.01
N ARG A 137 -16.39 1.80 6.60
CA ARG A 137 -17.81 1.56 6.32
C ARG A 137 -18.06 1.69 4.81
N VAL A 138 -18.85 0.78 4.25
CA VAL A 138 -19.30 0.88 2.85
C VAL A 138 -19.93 2.27 2.63
N PRO A 139 -19.50 3.05 1.62
CA PRO A 139 -20.05 4.38 1.37
C PRO A 139 -21.53 4.35 1.00
N ALA A 140 -22.23 5.45 1.25
CA ALA A 140 -23.63 5.58 0.84
C ALA A 140 -23.77 5.43 -0.68
N PRO A 141 -24.76 4.67 -1.17
CA PRO A 141 -24.92 4.43 -2.59
C PRO A 141 -25.38 5.71 -3.30
N ARG A 142 -24.80 5.95 -4.47
CA ARG A 142 -25.14 7.09 -5.33
C ARG A 142 -25.04 6.72 -6.81
N PRO A 143 -25.72 7.45 -7.70
CA PRO A 143 -25.47 7.35 -9.13
C PRO A 143 -24.02 7.77 -9.46
N ILE A 144 -23.39 7.02 -10.35
CA ILE A 144 -22.03 7.23 -10.85
C ILE A 144 -22.06 7.30 -12.38
N GLY A 145 -21.47 8.36 -12.94
CA GLY A 145 -21.49 8.63 -14.38
C GLY A 145 -22.77 9.33 -14.85
N ASN A 146 -22.75 9.76 -16.11
CA ASN A 146 -23.87 10.39 -16.81
C ASN A 146 -24.25 9.54 -18.02
N GLY A 147 -25.55 9.40 -18.33
CA GLY A 147 -26.03 8.71 -19.53
C GLY A 147 -26.58 7.28 -19.31
N PRO A 148 -26.77 6.49 -20.39
CA PRO A 148 -27.47 5.20 -20.35
C PRO A 148 -26.75 4.09 -19.57
N ASN A 149 -25.45 4.26 -19.28
CA ASN A 149 -24.62 3.32 -18.51
C ASN A 149 -24.36 3.81 -17.08
N GLN A 150 -25.28 4.62 -16.50
CA GLN A 150 -25.15 5.08 -15.13
C GLN A 150 -25.08 3.89 -14.15
N PHE A 151 -24.02 3.84 -13.35
CA PHE A 151 -23.89 2.85 -12.29
C PHE A 151 -24.53 3.36 -11.00
N TYR A 152 -24.93 2.45 -10.12
CA TYR A 152 -25.46 2.78 -8.81
C TYR A 152 -24.80 1.91 -7.74
N GLY A 153 -24.21 2.53 -6.72
CA GLY A 153 -23.50 1.82 -5.65
C GLY A 153 -22.67 2.75 -4.78
N GLY A 154 -22.02 2.18 -3.76
CA GLY A 154 -21.13 2.91 -2.86
C GLY A 154 -19.72 3.02 -3.45
N LEU A 155 -19.31 4.20 -3.92
CA LEU A 155 -17.96 4.41 -4.49
C LEU A 155 -16.92 4.66 -3.39
N MET A 156 -15.86 3.86 -3.38
CA MET A 156 -14.68 4.01 -2.53
C MET A 156 -13.42 4.17 -3.38
N ASN A 157 -12.63 5.20 -3.11
CA ASN A 157 -11.33 5.41 -3.76
C ASN A 157 -10.22 5.05 -2.78
N LEU A 158 -9.36 4.11 -3.16
CA LEU A 158 -8.18 3.76 -2.39
C LEU A 158 -7.17 4.92 -2.38
N GLN A 159 -6.43 5.02 -1.28
CA GLN A 159 -5.57 6.13 -0.93
C GLN A 159 -4.15 6.00 -1.47
N PHE A 160 -3.63 4.77 -1.58
CA PHE A 160 -2.25 4.50 -2.03
C PHE A 160 -2.20 3.86 -3.42
N GLY A 161 -3.26 3.99 -4.22
CA GLY A 161 -3.26 3.60 -5.62
C GLY A 161 -2.31 4.46 -6.48
N PRO A 162 -1.88 3.98 -7.66
CA PRO A 162 -2.41 2.83 -8.39
C PRO A 162 -2.10 1.48 -7.74
N ILE A 163 -3.02 0.54 -7.86
CA ILE A 163 -2.90 -0.81 -7.33
C ILE A 163 -2.29 -1.71 -8.41
N ARG A 164 -1.37 -2.59 -8.02
CA ARG A 164 -0.84 -3.64 -8.89
C ARG A 164 -1.90 -4.73 -9.06
N MET A 165 -2.18 -5.11 -10.29
CA MET A 165 -3.11 -6.18 -10.63
C MET A 165 -2.41 -7.31 -11.39
N ASN A 166 -3.09 -8.44 -11.53
CA ASN A 166 -2.79 -9.48 -12.51
C ASN A 166 -4.12 -9.98 -13.09
N SER A 167 -4.83 -9.16 -13.87
CA SER A 167 -6.19 -9.49 -14.26
C SER A 167 -6.24 -10.29 -15.56
N THR A 168 -6.27 -11.62 -15.50
CA THR A 168 -7.04 -12.36 -16.52
C THR A 168 -8.41 -12.64 -15.92
N ILE A 169 -9.44 -11.96 -16.42
CA ILE A 169 -10.84 -12.26 -16.07
C ILE A 169 -11.19 -13.60 -16.73
N GLY A 170 -11.61 -14.60 -15.93
CA GLY A 170 -12.29 -15.79 -16.48
C GLY A 170 -11.46 -17.07 -16.68
N THR A 171 -10.30 -17.24 -16.05
CA THR A 171 -9.80 -18.60 -15.81
C THR A 171 -10.34 -19.09 -14.47
N ASP A 172 -11.18 -20.12 -14.50
CA ASP A 172 -11.82 -20.81 -13.37
C ASP A 172 -10.84 -21.50 -12.40
N ASP A 173 -9.66 -20.91 -12.19
CA ASP A 173 -8.72 -21.34 -11.16
C ASP A 173 -8.81 -20.37 -9.97
N PRO A 174 -9.64 -20.66 -8.96
CA PRO A 174 -9.71 -19.90 -7.72
C PRO A 174 -8.40 -19.93 -6.90
N LEU A 175 -7.42 -20.78 -7.25
CA LEU A 175 -6.05 -20.76 -6.72
C LEU A 175 -5.10 -19.90 -7.56
N ALA A 176 -5.47 -19.52 -8.79
CA ALA A 176 -4.78 -18.50 -9.60
C ALA A 176 -5.36 -17.08 -9.37
N ALA A 177 -6.28 -16.94 -8.43
CA ALA A 177 -6.94 -15.67 -8.13
C ALA A 177 -5.94 -14.61 -7.65
N ASP A 178 -6.02 -13.43 -8.26
CA ASP A 178 -5.15 -12.28 -8.03
C ASP A 178 -4.92 -11.97 -6.53
N LEU A 179 -3.82 -12.48 -5.96
CA LEU A 179 -3.40 -12.18 -4.58
C LEU A 179 -3.09 -10.68 -4.39
N ARG A 180 -3.01 -9.92 -5.48
CA ARG A 180 -2.62 -8.50 -5.48
C ARG A 180 -3.75 -7.54 -5.14
N LEU A 181 -5.02 -7.98 -5.16
CA LEU A 181 -6.17 -7.25 -4.58
C LEU A 181 -7.16 -8.23 -3.92
N VAL A 182 -7.40 -8.06 -2.62
CA VAL A 182 -8.45 -8.77 -1.87
C VAL A 182 -9.32 -7.74 -1.18
N VAL A 183 -10.64 -7.78 -1.41
CA VAL A 183 -11.60 -6.90 -0.74
C VAL A 183 -12.46 -7.75 0.19
N TYR A 184 -12.58 -7.40 1.46
CA TYR A 184 -13.23 -8.23 2.47
C TYR A 184 -14.02 -7.43 3.50
N GLY A 185 -14.94 -8.14 4.16
CA GLY A 185 -15.84 -7.64 5.19
C GLY A 185 -15.21 -7.51 6.58
N ASN A 186 -16.08 -7.39 7.58
CA ASN A 186 -15.71 -7.44 8.99
C ASN A 186 -15.07 -8.79 9.37
N ASP A 187 -14.30 -8.81 10.46
CA ASP A 187 -13.80 -10.05 11.06
C ASP A 187 -14.97 -10.87 11.60
N LEU A 188 -15.01 -12.15 11.27
CA LEU A 188 -15.91 -13.09 11.95
C LEU A 188 -15.39 -13.33 13.38
N VAL A 189 -16.29 -13.75 14.27
CA VAL A 189 -15.98 -13.99 15.68
C VAL A 189 -15.41 -15.40 15.86
N PRO A 190 -14.16 -15.56 16.35
CA PRO A 190 -13.60 -16.88 16.66
C PRO A 190 -14.20 -17.45 17.94
N VAL A 191 -14.46 -18.75 17.95
CA VAL A 191 -14.89 -19.53 19.11
C VAL A 191 -13.93 -20.71 19.32
N ARG A 192 -13.49 -20.95 20.55
CA ARG A 192 -12.58 -22.05 20.88
C ARG A 192 -13.34 -23.38 20.97
N GLY A 193 -12.74 -24.43 20.40
CA GLY A 193 -13.25 -25.81 20.40
C GLY A 193 -14.00 -26.17 19.12
N ALA A 194 -14.58 -27.36 19.09
CA ALA A 194 -15.43 -27.82 17.99
C ALA A 194 -16.91 -27.46 18.22
N PRO A 195 -17.69 -27.20 17.16
CA PRO A 195 -19.14 -27.02 17.28
C PRO A 195 -19.79 -28.32 17.80
N THR A 196 -20.82 -28.17 18.63
CA THR A 196 -21.61 -29.28 19.17
C THR A 196 -22.92 -29.45 18.41
N ALA A 197 -23.62 -30.57 18.57
CA ALA A 197 -24.92 -30.80 17.95
C ALA A 197 -26.00 -29.76 18.35
N THR A 198 -25.78 -29.03 19.45
CA THR A 198 -26.67 -27.96 19.94
C THR A 198 -26.19 -26.55 19.60
N SER A 199 -25.02 -26.40 18.96
CA SER A 199 -24.49 -25.08 18.59
C SER A 199 -25.36 -24.46 17.50
N SER A 200 -25.80 -23.20 17.69
CA SER A 200 -26.46 -22.46 16.62
C SER A 200 -25.46 -22.09 15.53
N ILE A 201 -25.88 -22.22 14.27
CA ILE A 201 -25.06 -21.83 13.13
C ILE A 201 -25.32 -20.36 12.86
N GLU A 202 -24.31 -19.56 13.21
CA GLU A 202 -24.32 -18.12 13.01
C GLU A 202 -23.32 -17.76 11.92
N ASN A 203 -23.76 -17.06 10.87
CA ASN A 203 -22.92 -16.71 9.72
C ASN A 203 -21.81 -15.69 10.04
N TYR A 204 -21.76 -15.18 11.27
CA TYR A 204 -20.77 -14.20 11.74
C TYR A 204 -19.73 -14.82 12.70
N GLN A 205 -19.81 -16.12 13.00
CA GLN A 205 -18.86 -16.80 13.90
C GLN A 205 -18.22 -18.02 13.24
N TYR A 206 -17.03 -18.40 13.67
CA TYR A 206 -16.36 -19.64 13.28
C TYR A 206 -15.72 -20.31 14.48
N TRP A 207 -15.49 -21.62 14.38
CA TRP A 207 -14.90 -22.40 15.47
C TRP A 207 -13.50 -22.84 15.10
N VAL A 208 -12.60 -22.87 16.09
CA VAL A 208 -11.24 -23.40 15.93
C VAL A 208 -10.98 -24.41 17.02
N ASP A 209 -10.73 -25.64 16.60
CA ASP A 209 -10.41 -26.75 17.48
C ASP A 209 -8.91 -27.06 17.44
N GLN A 210 -8.37 -27.46 18.59
CA GLN A 210 -6.98 -27.88 18.77
C GLN A 210 -5.93 -26.92 18.15
N ALA A 211 -6.13 -25.60 18.25
CA ALA A 211 -5.26 -24.60 17.62
C ALA A 211 -3.76 -24.83 17.85
N GLY A 212 -3.34 -25.21 19.06
CA GLY A 212 -1.93 -25.48 19.39
C GLY A 212 -1.41 -26.88 19.01
N SER A 213 -2.10 -27.61 18.12
CA SER A 213 -1.78 -28.99 17.71
C SER A 213 -1.58 -29.07 16.19
N PRO A 214 -0.80 -30.04 15.68
CA PRO A 214 -0.70 -30.31 14.25
C PRO A 214 -2.03 -30.72 13.60
N THR A 215 -3.03 -31.06 14.42
CA THR A 215 -4.40 -31.40 14.04
C THR A 215 -5.37 -30.22 14.16
N ALA A 216 -4.88 -28.98 14.15
CA ALA A 216 -5.71 -27.80 14.23
C ALA A 216 -6.73 -27.73 13.07
N VAL A 217 -8.00 -27.55 13.41
CA VAL A 217 -9.10 -27.52 12.43
C VAL A 217 -9.99 -26.31 12.68
N MET A 218 -10.47 -25.71 11.59
CA MET A 218 -11.44 -24.63 11.62
C MET A 218 -12.78 -25.09 11.03
N TYR A 219 -13.89 -24.66 11.65
CA TYR A 219 -15.24 -24.90 11.17
C TYR A 219 -15.89 -23.56 10.76
N ILE A 220 -16.17 -23.41 9.47
CA ILE A 220 -16.72 -22.19 8.87
C ILE A 220 -18.21 -22.42 8.57
N PRO A 221 -19.13 -21.52 8.95
CA PRO A 221 -20.56 -21.68 8.67
C PRO A 221 -20.80 -21.68 7.16
N GLN A 222 -21.62 -22.63 6.70
CA GLN A 222 -22.11 -22.68 5.33
C GLN A 222 -23.45 -21.94 5.23
N VAL A 223 -23.55 -21.03 4.27
CA VAL A 223 -24.80 -20.33 3.98
C VAL A 223 -25.83 -21.33 3.48
N VAL A 224 -27.07 -21.24 3.97
CA VAL A 224 -28.16 -22.14 3.56
C VAL A 224 -28.66 -21.73 2.18
N GLU A 225 -28.13 -22.37 1.15
CA GLU A 225 -28.40 -22.10 -0.27
C GLU A 225 -27.89 -23.25 -1.16
N SER A 226 -27.91 -23.06 -2.47
CA SER A 226 -27.42 -24.08 -3.42
C SER A 226 -25.96 -24.43 -3.14
N PRO A 227 -25.59 -25.74 -3.07
CA PRO A 227 -24.21 -26.17 -2.85
C PRO A 227 -23.27 -25.89 -4.03
N VAL A 228 -23.83 -25.46 -5.17
CA VAL A 228 -23.06 -24.99 -6.34
C VAL A 228 -22.57 -23.55 -6.13
N LEU A 229 -23.23 -22.77 -5.28
CA LEU A 229 -22.77 -21.42 -4.94
C LEU A 229 -21.62 -21.54 -3.95
N VAL A 230 -20.56 -20.79 -4.21
CA VAL A 230 -19.32 -20.83 -3.43
C VAL A 230 -19.03 -19.43 -2.92
N HIS A 231 -18.83 -19.32 -1.60
CA HIS A 231 -18.48 -18.07 -0.95
C HIS A 231 -16.98 -18.00 -0.70
N PRO A 232 -16.30 -16.96 -1.20
CA PRO A 232 -14.90 -16.76 -0.89
C PRO A 232 -14.73 -16.17 0.51
N TYR A 233 -13.77 -16.71 1.25
CA TYR A 233 -13.29 -16.21 2.52
C TYR A 233 -11.79 -15.90 2.44
N ARG A 234 -11.35 -14.92 3.20
CA ARG A 234 -9.94 -14.59 3.40
C ARG A 234 -9.59 -15.01 4.82
N ILE A 235 -8.50 -15.74 4.96
CA ILE A 235 -7.92 -16.10 6.24
C ILE A 235 -6.50 -15.52 6.36
N GLY A 236 -6.23 -14.92 7.50
CA GLY A 236 -4.88 -14.59 7.95
C GLY A 236 -4.64 -15.18 9.33
N PHE A 237 -3.44 -15.70 9.59
CA PHE A 237 -3.06 -16.31 10.86
C PHE A 237 -1.55 -16.54 10.92
N THR A 238 -1.07 -16.91 12.09
CA THR A 238 0.32 -17.32 12.31
C THR A 238 0.39 -18.79 12.67
N ALA A 239 1.18 -19.53 11.91
CA ALA A 239 1.50 -20.92 12.13
C ALA A 239 2.89 -21.07 12.75
N TYR A 240 3.03 -22.09 13.59
CA TYR A 240 4.32 -22.51 14.13
C TYR A 240 4.84 -23.69 13.32
N ILE A 241 6.07 -23.57 12.85
CA ILE A 241 6.78 -24.57 12.06
C ILE A 241 8.01 -25.02 12.84
N ASP A 242 8.14 -26.32 13.03
CA ASP A 242 9.32 -26.97 13.59
C ASP A 242 10.22 -27.51 12.45
N GLY A 243 11.51 -27.64 12.72
CA GLY A 243 12.51 -28.07 11.75
C GLY A 243 13.93 -27.68 12.17
N PRO A 244 14.91 -27.69 11.23
CA PRO A 244 16.29 -27.30 11.52
C PRO A 244 16.42 -25.86 12.05
N THR A 245 15.47 -25.00 11.70
CA THR A 245 15.35 -23.63 12.23
C THR A 245 13.88 -23.36 12.49
N PRO A 246 13.40 -23.58 13.73
CA PRO A 246 12.01 -23.31 14.10
C PRO A 246 11.64 -21.86 13.79
N ARG A 247 10.46 -21.65 13.21
CA ARG A 247 10.01 -20.33 12.76
C ARG A 247 8.50 -20.17 12.86
N ALA A 248 8.06 -18.92 12.99
CA ALA A 248 6.67 -18.53 12.77
C ALA A 248 6.46 -18.22 11.30
N LEU A 249 5.36 -18.72 10.71
CA LEU A 249 4.90 -18.38 9.38
C LEU A 249 3.65 -17.51 9.50
N ASP A 250 3.73 -16.29 9.00
CA ASP A 250 2.56 -15.42 8.85
C ASP A 250 1.90 -15.63 7.49
N VAL A 251 0.69 -16.18 7.53
CA VAL A 251 -0.19 -16.24 6.38
C VAL A 251 -1.05 -14.98 6.40
N VAL A 252 -0.83 -14.08 5.44
CA VAL A 252 -1.51 -12.77 5.43
C VAL A 252 -2.82 -12.82 4.64
N ASP A 253 -2.82 -13.45 3.46
CA ASP A 253 -3.97 -13.50 2.56
C ASP A 253 -4.06 -14.87 1.91
N TYR A 254 -4.68 -15.82 2.59
CA TYR A 254 -5.07 -17.09 1.98
C TYR A 254 -6.56 -17.07 1.67
N ARG A 255 -6.94 -17.51 0.47
CA ARG A 255 -8.34 -17.56 0.03
C ARG A 255 -8.89 -18.96 0.21
N LEU A 256 -9.98 -19.06 0.96
CA LEU A 256 -10.77 -20.26 1.14
C LEU A 256 -12.06 -20.15 0.34
N GLN A 257 -12.50 -21.26 -0.21
CA GLN A 257 -13.77 -21.37 -0.91
C GLN A 257 -14.69 -22.27 -0.11
N VAL A 258 -15.84 -21.74 0.31
CA VAL A 258 -16.81 -22.47 1.13
C VAL A 258 -18.11 -22.57 0.34
N SER A 259 -18.44 -23.77 -0.10
CA SER A 259 -19.72 -24.04 -0.75
C SER A 259 -20.90 -23.78 0.18
N GLY A 260 -22.00 -23.31 -0.38
CA GLY A 260 -23.30 -23.30 0.27
C GLY A 260 -23.75 -24.71 0.67
N SER A 261 -24.80 -24.78 1.46
CA SER A 261 -25.38 -26.05 1.89
C SER A 261 -26.90 -25.98 1.88
N LEU A 262 -27.55 -27.10 1.57
CA LEU A 262 -29.02 -27.19 1.59
C LEU A 262 -29.59 -27.21 3.02
N ALA A 263 -28.73 -27.37 4.03
CA ALA A 263 -29.08 -27.33 5.43
C ALA A 263 -28.02 -26.56 6.22
N PRO A 264 -28.34 -26.02 7.40
CA PRO A 264 -27.33 -25.43 8.27
C PRO A 264 -26.21 -26.45 8.57
N SER A 265 -24.99 -26.14 8.12
CA SER A 265 -23.79 -26.96 8.38
C SER A 265 -22.52 -26.13 8.48
N TYR A 266 -21.43 -26.78 8.89
CA TYR A 266 -20.09 -26.21 8.88
C TYR A 266 -19.23 -26.89 7.82
N ALA A 267 -18.44 -26.11 7.09
CA ALA A 267 -17.34 -26.61 6.30
C ALA A 267 -16.10 -26.75 7.19
N THR A 268 -15.44 -27.90 7.10
CA THR A 268 -14.23 -28.21 7.88
C THR A 268 -12.99 -27.89 7.06
N VAL A 269 -12.08 -27.09 7.62
CA VAL A 269 -10.82 -26.69 6.98
C VAL A 269 -9.65 -27.05 7.89
N ASP A 270 -8.72 -27.85 7.37
CA ASP A 270 -7.50 -28.23 8.08
C ASP A 270 -6.40 -27.18 7.82
N PHE A 271 -5.83 -26.63 8.90
CA PHE A 271 -4.72 -25.67 8.80
C PHE A 271 -3.48 -26.28 8.17
N MET A 272 -3.22 -27.58 8.34
CA MET A 272 -2.11 -28.27 7.69
C MET A 272 -2.22 -28.20 6.16
N THR A 273 -3.43 -28.25 5.62
CA THR A 273 -3.66 -28.13 4.17
C THR A 273 -3.28 -26.72 3.66
N ILE A 274 -3.50 -25.70 4.48
CA ILE A 274 -3.13 -24.31 4.17
C ILE A 274 -1.61 -24.09 4.28
N VAL A 275 -0.97 -24.69 5.30
CA VAL A 275 0.45 -24.48 5.61
C VAL A 275 1.38 -25.34 4.76
N ALA A 276 0.94 -26.52 4.31
CA ALA A 276 1.72 -27.47 3.51
C ALA A 276 2.58 -26.84 2.40
N PRO A 277 2.06 -25.93 1.54
CA PRO A 277 2.83 -25.32 0.46
C PRO A 277 4.01 -24.44 0.92
N TYR A 278 4.02 -24.03 2.19
CA TYR A 278 5.05 -23.16 2.77
C TYR A 278 6.10 -23.91 3.60
N LEU A 279 5.96 -25.24 3.73
CA LEU A 279 6.92 -26.08 4.43
C LEU A 279 8.12 -26.39 3.53
N GLY A 280 9.32 -26.13 4.03
CA GLY A 280 10.58 -26.54 3.44
C GLY A 280 10.92 -28.01 3.75
N PRO A 281 11.99 -28.54 3.14
CA PRO A 281 12.46 -29.89 3.43
C PRO A 281 12.82 -30.07 4.90
N GLY A 282 12.22 -31.06 5.56
CA GLY A 282 12.45 -31.35 6.99
C GLY A 282 11.72 -30.44 7.96
N GLU A 283 10.83 -29.57 7.46
CA GLU A 283 9.93 -28.76 8.29
C GLU A 283 8.60 -29.49 8.53
N SER A 284 7.98 -29.23 9.68
CA SER A 284 6.67 -29.78 10.06
C SER A 284 5.80 -28.72 10.74
N PHE A 285 4.50 -28.79 10.49
CA PHE A 285 3.52 -27.91 11.13
C PHE A 285 3.26 -28.36 12.57
N VAL A 286 3.25 -27.41 13.51
CA VAL A 286 3.04 -27.66 14.95
C VAL A 286 1.65 -27.23 15.40
N GLY A 287 1.13 -26.15 14.83
CA GLY A 287 -0.14 -25.55 15.24
C GLY A 287 -0.23 -24.09 14.81
N VAL A 288 -1.32 -23.43 15.16
CA VAL A 288 -1.62 -22.02 14.89
C VAL A 288 -1.84 -21.24 16.17
N GLU A 289 -1.47 -19.97 16.15
CA GLU A 289 -1.79 -19.05 17.24
C GLU A 289 -3.26 -18.63 17.15
N PHE A 290 -4.09 -19.09 18.09
CA PHE A 290 -5.54 -18.88 18.04
C PHE A 290 -5.90 -17.39 17.95
N ASP A 291 -5.24 -16.53 18.73
CA ASP A 291 -5.54 -15.10 18.79
C ASP A 291 -5.06 -14.33 17.54
N SER A 292 -4.32 -15.00 16.64
CA SER A 292 -3.88 -14.45 15.35
C SER A 292 -4.85 -14.70 14.20
N ILE A 293 -5.80 -15.63 14.38
CA ILE A 293 -6.68 -16.06 13.30
C ILE A 293 -7.69 -14.95 13.02
N GLN A 294 -7.72 -14.52 11.76
CA GLN A 294 -8.69 -13.59 11.21
C GLN A 294 -9.37 -14.26 10.02
N LEU A 295 -10.68 -14.48 10.14
CA LEU A 295 -11.49 -14.96 9.03
C LEU A 295 -12.46 -13.86 8.59
N ASN A 296 -12.49 -13.58 7.29
CA ASN A 296 -13.32 -12.54 6.71
C ASN A 296 -14.06 -13.08 5.48
N ARG A 297 -15.32 -12.70 5.29
CA ARG A 297 -16.00 -12.93 4.01
C ARG A 297 -15.44 -11.97 2.95
N VAL A 298 -15.12 -12.49 1.77
CA VAL A 298 -14.54 -11.70 0.66
C VAL A 298 -15.67 -11.14 -0.20
N PHE A 299 -15.50 -9.90 -0.68
CA PHE A 299 -16.34 -9.35 -1.71
C PHE A 299 -15.94 -9.96 -3.06
N GLU A 300 -16.92 -10.48 -3.79
CA GLU A 300 -16.74 -11.00 -5.13
C GLU A 300 -16.61 -9.84 -6.14
N ARG A 301 -15.59 -9.89 -6.99
CA ARG A 301 -15.48 -8.98 -8.13
C ARG A 301 -16.41 -9.46 -9.23
N ILE A 302 -17.36 -8.63 -9.62
CA ILE A 302 -18.21 -8.89 -10.79
C ILE A 302 -17.78 -8.02 -11.97
N PRO A 303 -18.05 -8.44 -13.23
CA PRO A 303 -17.80 -7.58 -14.38
C PRO A 303 -18.52 -6.24 -14.25
N LYS A 304 -17.89 -5.16 -14.71
CA LYS A 304 -18.38 -3.79 -14.49
C LYS A 304 -19.83 -3.57 -14.96
N TYR A 305 -20.22 -4.14 -16.09
CA TYR A 305 -21.57 -4.00 -16.64
C TYR A 305 -22.58 -5.04 -16.16
N THR A 306 -22.16 -6.05 -15.41
CA THR A 306 -23.09 -6.99 -14.78
C THR A 306 -23.85 -6.28 -13.67
N GLY A 307 -25.18 -6.42 -13.64
CA GLY A 307 -25.99 -5.88 -12.54
C GLY A 307 -25.59 -6.50 -11.20
N PHE A 308 -25.61 -5.70 -10.13
CA PHE A 308 -25.46 -6.26 -8.78
C PHE A 308 -26.63 -7.18 -8.46
N ASP A 309 -26.36 -8.32 -7.82
CA ASP A 309 -27.41 -9.17 -7.29
C ASP A 309 -27.90 -8.57 -5.96
N PRO A 310 -29.19 -8.23 -5.82
CA PRO A 310 -29.72 -7.63 -4.59
C PRO A 310 -29.60 -8.53 -3.36
N ASN A 311 -29.43 -9.84 -3.53
CA ASN A 311 -29.27 -10.81 -2.43
C ASN A 311 -27.79 -11.07 -2.06
N GLN A 312 -26.84 -10.52 -2.82
CA GLN A 312 -25.40 -10.73 -2.65
C GLN A 312 -24.70 -9.41 -2.26
N PRO A 313 -24.79 -8.97 -0.99
CA PRO A 313 -24.19 -7.70 -0.56
C PRO A 313 -22.65 -7.67 -0.68
N TYR A 314 -22.02 -8.84 -0.72
CA TYR A 314 -20.56 -9.01 -0.87
C TYR A 314 -20.13 -8.99 -2.34
N GLN A 315 -20.56 -7.97 -3.11
CA GLN A 315 -20.15 -7.78 -4.50
C GLN A 315 -19.54 -6.39 -4.71
N TYR A 316 -18.53 -6.31 -5.57
CA TYR A 316 -17.92 -5.06 -5.99
C TYR A 316 -17.50 -5.07 -7.46
N LYS A 317 -17.29 -3.88 -8.01
CA LYS A 317 -16.78 -3.62 -9.35
C LYS A 317 -15.53 -2.77 -9.27
N LEU A 318 -14.59 -2.99 -10.18
CA LEU A 318 -13.51 -2.05 -10.45
C LEU A 318 -14.00 -1.05 -11.51
N MET A 319 -13.89 0.24 -11.21
CA MET A 319 -14.41 1.27 -12.11
C MET A 319 -13.53 1.52 -13.32
N ASP A 320 -12.23 1.29 -13.18
CA ASP A 320 -11.21 1.52 -14.21
C ASP A 320 -10.72 0.22 -14.87
N ASP A 321 -11.58 -0.79 -14.84
CA ASP A 321 -11.34 -2.06 -15.52
C ASP A 321 -11.54 -1.88 -17.03
N ILE A 322 -10.66 -2.46 -17.84
CA ILE A 322 -10.81 -2.56 -19.30
C ILE A 322 -11.05 -4.04 -19.62
N ASN A 323 -12.31 -4.40 -19.84
CA ASN A 323 -12.83 -5.73 -20.13
C ASN A 323 -12.00 -6.40 -21.22
N GLY A 324 -11.54 -7.63 -20.94
CA GLY A 324 -10.84 -8.46 -21.90
C GLY A 324 -9.35 -8.13 -22.08
N THR A 325 -8.79 -7.18 -21.34
CA THR A 325 -7.34 -6.91 -21.34
C THR A 325 -6.71 -7.23 -19.99
N THR A 326 -5.53 -7.83 -20.01
CA THR A 326 -4.71 -8.00 -18.81
C THR A 326 -4.10 -6.65 -18.44
N GLN A 327 -4.65 -5.99 -17.42
CA GLN A 327 -4.05 -4.79 -16.85
C GLN A 327 -3.10 -5.16 -15.71
N GLU A 328 -1.91 -4.57 -15.75
CA GLU A 328 -0.93 -4.69 -14.66
C GLU A 328 -1.19 -3.72 -13.50
N ALA A 329 -2.02 -2.69 -13.71
CA ALA A 329 -2.40 -1.73 -12.68
C ALA A 329 -3.84 -1.22 -12.83
N ASN A 330 -4.42 -0.74 -11.74
CA ASN A 330 -5.69 -0.01 -11.71
C ASN A 330 -5.57 1.21 -10.80
N THR A 331 -6.35 2.25 -11.06
CA THR A 331 -6.32 3.49 -10.28
C THR A 331 -6.87 3.36 -8.86
N GLY A 332 -7.57 2.27 -8.54
CA GLY A 332 -8.03 1.94 -7.19
C GLY A 332 -9.43 2.45 -6.84
N SER A 333 -10.32 2.60 -7.83
CA SER A 333 -11.75 2.91 -7.60
C SER A 333 -12.61 1.67 -7.55
N LEU A 334 -13.25 1.46 -6.40
CA LEU A 334 -14.11 0.31 -6.10
C LEU A 334 -15.56 0.79 -5.96
N LEU A 335 -16.49 0.14 -6.67
CA LEU A 335 -17.92 0.38 -6.52
C LEU A 335 -18.57 -0.83 -5.85
N PHE A 336 -19.18 -0.63 -4.69
CA PHE A 336 -19.83 -1.67 -3.91
C PHE A 336 -21.33 -1.78 -4.20
N ASN A 337 -21.84 -3.00 -4.06
CA ASN A 337 -23.27 -3.28 -4.13
C ASN A 337 -24.04 -2.37 -3.14
N PRO A 338 -25.09 -1.66 -3.57
CA PRO A 338 -25.90 -0.82 -2.67
C PRO A 338 -26.48 -1.59 -1.48
N ALA A 339 -26.79 -2.88 -1.61
CA ALA A 339 -27.29 -3.72 -0.52
C ALA A 339 -26.31 -3.85 0.65
N ALA A 340 -25.01 -3.62 0.41
CA ALA A 340 -23.98 -3.70 1.44
C ALA A 340 -24.00 -2.51 2.42
N TYR A 341 -24.55 -1.35 2.03
CA TYR A 341 -24.55 -0.15 2.88
C TYR A 341 -25.42 -0.29 4.15
N ASP A 342 -26.57 -0.95 4.00
CA ASP A 342 -27.56 -1.14 5.07
C ASP A 342 -27.35 -2.45 5.85
N LEU A 343 -26.36 -3.26 5.48
CA LEU A 343 -26.07 -4.52 6.16
C LEU A 343 -25.34 -4.26 7.49
N TYR A 344 -25.78 -4.96 8.53
CA TYR A 344 -25.13 -4.99 9.83
C TYR A 344 -24.70 -6.41 10.18
N VAL A 345 -23.49 -6.53 10.73
CA VAL A 345 -22.92 -7.78 11.22
C VAL A 345 -22.77 -7.68 12.75
N PRO A 346 -23.09 -8.72 13.52
CA PRO A 346 -22.81 -8.73 14.96
C PRO A 346 -21.31 -8.78 15.24
N ASP A 347 -20.85 -8.05 16.26
CA ASP A 347 -19.50 -8.19 16.81
C ASP A 347 -19.42 -9.31 17.87
N ALA A 348 -18.25 -9.50 18.49
CA ALA A 348 -18.03 -10.48 19.54
C ALA A 348 -18.90 -10.28 20.81
N GLN A 349 -19.49 -9.10 20.97
CA GLN A 349 -20.38 -8.74 22.08
C GLN A 349 -21.86 -8.79 21.66
N GLY A 350 -22.16 -9.19 20.41
CA GLY A 350 -23.50 -9.24 19.83
C GLY A 350 -24.04 -7.87 19.39
N LYS A 351 -23.23 -6.81 19.44
CA LYS A 351 -23.62 -5.47 19.00
C LYS A 351 -23.55 -5.41 17.47
N LYS A 352 -24.58 -4.83 16.86
CA LYS A 352 -24.66 -4.64 15.41
C LYS A 352 -23.72 -3.54 14.96
N ILE A 353 -22.72 -3.89 14.16
CA ILE A 353 -21.81 -2.96 13.49
C ILE A 353 -22.09 -2.94 11.98
N PRO A 354 -21.99 -1.78 11.30
CA PRO A 354 -22.21 -1.72 9.86
C PRO A 354 -21.17 -2.53 9.11
N LEU A 355 -21.56 -3.06 7.95
CA LEU A 355 -20.62 -3.73 7.06
C LEU A 355 -19.52 -2.76 6.63
N THR A 356 -18.28 -3.21 6.78
CA THR A 356 -17.09 -2.51 6.32
C THR A 356 -16.52 -3.21 5.11
N ALA A 357 -15.96 -2.45 4.17
CA ALA A 357 -15.14 -2.97 3.09
C ALA A 357 -13.68 -2.56 3.34
N ARG A 358 -12.80 -3.56 3.45
CA ARG A 358 -11.36 -3.40 3.60
C ARG A 358 -10.65 -4.02 2.40
N ALA A 359 -9.57 -3.40 1.94
CA ALA A 359 -8.78 -3.86 0.81
C ALA A 359 -7.34 -4.16 1.24
N ASN A 360 -6.86 -5.34 0.83
CA ASN A 360 -5.45 -5.70 0.85
C ASN A 360 -4.94 -5.65 -0.58
N TYR A 361 -3.89 -4.87 -0.83
CA TYR A 361 -3.35 -4.73 -2.18
C TYR A 361 -1.89 -4.32 -2.20
N ASN A 362 -1.22 -4.52 -3.33
CA ASN A 362 0.12 -3.97 -3.55
C ASN A 362 0.01 -2.64 -4.28
N VAL A 363 0.70 -1.61 -3.78
CA VAL A 363 0.94 -0.38 -4.54
C VAL A 363 1.74 -0.75 -5.80
N PHE A 364 1.33 -0.25 -6.96
CA PHE A 364 1.98 -0.52 -8.23
C PHE A 364 3.40 0.04 -8.28
N ASP A 365 3.53 1.34 -7.95
CA ASP A 365 4.81 2.03 -7.86
C ASP A 365 4.67 3.31 -7.02
N TRP A 366 5.39 3.40 -5.89
CA TRP A 366 5.45 4.60 -5.04
C TRP A 366 6.13 5.80 -5.72
N GLY A 367 6.80 5.60 -6.85
CA GLY A 367 7.32 6.65 -7.72
C GLY A 367 6.25 7.39 -8.51
N ILE A 368 5.05 6.80 -8.66
CA ILE A 368 3.90 7.48 -9.25
C ILE A 368 3.32 8.43 -8.21
N ILE A 369 3.51 9.72 -8.46
CA ILE A 369 3.02 10.78 -7.59
C ILE A 369 1.56 11.06 -7.90
N ARG A 370 0.80 11.18 -6.81
CA ARG A 370 -0.62 11.50 -6.83
C ARG A 370 -0.86 12.94 -6.37
N ASP A 371 -1.53 13.71 -7.21
CA ASP A 371 -2.05 15.02 -6.88
C ASP A 371 -3.56 15.05 -7.06
N ASP A 372 -4.31 15.19 -5.97
CA ASP A 372 -5.73 15.52 -6.07
C ASP A 372 -5.88 17.03 -6.23
N VAL A 373 -6.44 17.44 -7.35
CA VAL A 373 -6.57 18.82 -7.77
C VAL A 373 -8.03 19.16 -8.01
N ARG A 374 -8.38 20.41 -7.75
CA ARG A 374 -9.70 20.94 -8.08
C ARG A 374 -9.56 21.93 -9.22
N VAL A 375 -10.34 21.73 -10.28
CA VAL A 375 -10.30 22.64 -11.42
C VAL A 375 -10.93 23.98 -11.02
N PRO A 376 -10.33 25.12 -11.37
CA PRO A 376 -10.93 26.43 -11.14
C PRO A 376 -12.33 26.55 -11.76
N TYR A 377 -13.20 27.36 -11.14
CA TYR A 377 -14.54 27.64 -11.67
C TYR A 377 -14.51 28.54 -12.90
N ASN A 378 -13.49 29.40 -13.01
CA ASN A 378 -13.34 30.39 -14.07
C ASN A 378 -11.97 30.23 -14.73
N GLU A 379 -11.86 30.72 -15.96
CA GLU A 379 -10.57 30.80 -16.65
C GLU A 379 -9.56 31.66 -15.86
N PRO A 380 -8.25 31.32 -15.89
CA PRO A 380 -7.67 30.19 -16.60
C PRO A 380 -7.85 28.86 -15.85
N TYR A 381 -8.26 27.80 -16.57
CA TYR A 381 -8.38 26.44 -16.04
C TYR A 381 -7.02 25.75 -15.92
N LEU A 382 -6.10 26.38 -15.19
CA LEU A 382 -4.72 25.94 -15.00
C LEU A 382 -4.47 25.51 -13.56
N VAL A 383 -3.79 24.38 -13.41
CA VAL A 383 -3.43 23.78 -12.13
C VAL A 383 -1.93 23.49 -12.09
N LYS A 384 -1.31 23.77 -10.95
CA LYS A 384 0.10 23.48 -10.67
C LYS A 384 0.22 22.14 -9.95
N LEU A 385 1.09 21.27 -10.44
CA LEU A 385 1.45 20.01 -9.80
C LEU A 385 2.55 20.22 -8.75
N LYS A 386 2.65 19.31 -7.78
CA LYS A 386 3.67 19.36 -6.72
C LYS A 386 5.07 19.20 -7.27
N LEU A 387 5.24 18.45 -8.37
CA LEU A 387 6.53 18.28 -9.04
C LEU A 387 6.58 18.95 -10.41
N SER A 388 7.80 19.33 -10.79
CA SER A 388 8.17 19.77 -12.13
C SER A 388 9.11 18.74 -12.77
N SER A 389 9.54 18.96 -14.01
CA SER A 389 10.43 18.05 -14.73
C SER A 389 9.89 16.62 -14.75
N LEU A 390 8.68 16.48 -15.29
CA LEU A 390 8.02 15.18 -15.41
C LEU A 390 8.74 14.30 -16.44
N LYS A 391 8.70 12.98 -16.24
CA LYS A 391 9.17 12.02 -17.25
C LYS A 391 8.35 12.18 -18.52
N VAL A 392 8.99 11.94 -19.66
CA VAL A 392 8.39 12.10 -20.99
C VAL A 392 8.60 10.82 -21.77
N LYS A 393 7.51 10.25 -22.30
CA LYS A 393 7.60 9.02 -23.10
C LYS A 393 8.57 9.17 -24.26
N GLY A 394 9.44 8.18 -24.45
CA GLY A 394 10.50 8.15 -25.46
C GLY A 394 11.83 8.80 -25.03
N ASN A 395 11.87 9.61 -23.97
CA ASN A 395 13.13 10.14 -23.44
C ASN A 395 13.91 9.06 -22.67
N GLN A 396 15.22 9.22 -22.54
CA GLN A 396 16.05 8.33 -21.73
C GLN A 396 15.70 8.43 -20.24
N ASP A 397 15.33 7.28 -19.68
CA ASP A 397 15.08 7.08 -18.26
C ASP A 397 16.40 6.92 -17.47
N THR A 398 16.27 6.63 -16.18
CA THR A 398 17.36 6.52 -15.21
C THR A 398 18.31 5.36 -15.49
N ASP A 399 17.84 4.28 -16.12
CA ASP A 399 18.62 3.10 -16.51
C ASP A 399 19.20 3.20 -17.93
N GLY A 400 19.02 4.35 -18.60
CA GLY A 400 19.48 4.64 -19.95
C GLY A 400 18.54 4.16 -21.06
N ARG A 401 17.45 3.46 -20.74
CA ARG A 401 16.45 2.99 -21.72
C ARG A 401 15.37 4.04 -21.97
N PRO A 402 14.60 3.96 -23.06
CA PRO A 402 13.47 4.87 -23.27
C PRO A 402 12.38 4.66 -22.20
N TYR A 403 11.89 5.76 -21.64
CA TYR A 403 10.73 5.76 -20.75
C TYR A 403 9.46 5.44 -21.55
N ASN A 404 8.70 4.43 -21.13
CA ASN A 404 7.53 3.96 -21.86
C ASN A 404 6.20 4.59 -21.40
N GLY A 405 6.19 5.24 -20.25
CA GLY A 405 4.99 5.80 -19.60
C GLY A 405 4.91 5.31 -18.15
N LEU A 406 3.74 5.49 -17.53
CA LEU A 406 3.51 5.09 -16.13
C LEU A 406 3.49 3.57 -15.90
N GLY A 407 3.63 2.76 -16.94
CA GLY A 407 3.67 1.29 -16.86
C GLY A 407 2.29 0.62 -16.84
N PHE A 408 1.22 1.36 -17.09
CA PHE A 408 -0.11 0.80 -17.32
C PHE A 408 -0.85 1.58 -18.40
N ALA A 409 -1.71 0.87 -19.14
CA ALA A 409 -2.48 1.44 -20.22
C ALA A 409 -3.87 1.88 -19.75
N VAL A 410 -4.33 3.01 -20.28
CA VAL A 410 -5.69 3.55 -20.08
C VAL A 410 -6.46 3.53 -21.40
N ALA A 411 -7.78 3.61 -21.34
CA ALA A 411 -8.61 3.67 -22.54
C ALA A 411 -8.22 4.86 -23.45
N ASN A 412 -8.25 4.65 -24.77
CA ASN A 412 -7.87 5.66 -25.75
C ASN A 412 -9.07 6.32 -26.48
N GLY A 413 -10.30 5.98 -26.11
CA GLY A 413 -11.52 6.50 -26.74
C GLY A 413 -11.88 5.88 -28.10
N SER A 414 -10.96 5.15 -28.75
CA SER A 414 -11.17 4.55 -30.08
C SER A 414 -11.30 3.02 -30.04
N GLY A 415 -11.69 2.47 -28.89
CA GLY A 415 -11.73 1.02 -28.68
C GLY A 415 -10.34 0.38 -28.60
N GLY A 416 -9.41 1.03 -27.89
CA GLY A 416 -8.13 0.46 -27.54
C GLY A 416 -7.58 1.05 -26.24
N SER A 417 -6.35 0.67 -25.91
CA SER A 417 -5.64 1.19 -24.74
C SER A 417 -4.34 1.86 -25.15
N GLN A 418 -3.90 2.85 -24.38
CA GLN A 418 -2.63 3.56 -24.57
C GLN A 418 -1.92 3.79 -23.24
N GLU A 419 -0.59 3.70 -23.24
CA GLU A 419 0.21 4.15 -22.11
C GLU A 419 0.52 5.64 -22.22
N LEU A 420 0.24 6.35 -21.13
CA LEU A 420 0.47 7.78 -20.97
C LEU A 420 1.58 8.05 -19.95
N ASP A 421 2.16 9.25 -20.01
CA ASP A 421 3.10 9.74 -18.98
C ASP A 421 2.41 10.53 -17.87
N VAL A 422 1.20 11.06 -18.13
CA VAL A 422 0.32 11.66 -17.13
C VAL A 422 -1.09 11.14 -17.33
N VAL A 423 -1.67 10.56 -16.29
CA VAL A 423 -3.06 10.09 -16.27
C VAL A 423 -3.86 11.00 -15.36
N VAL A 424 -5.03 11.46 -15.84
CA VAL A 424 -5.96 12.27 -15.06
C VAL A 424 -7.25 11.49 -14.87
N MET A 425 -7.60 11.24 -13.62
CA MET A 425 -8.74 10.43 -13.23
C MET A 425 -9.76 11.30 -12.51
N ASP A 426 -11.03 11.16 -12.86
CA ASP A 426 -12.11 11.82 -12.15
C ASP A 426 -12.40 11.09 -10.83
N THR A 427 -12.24 11.79 -9.71
CA THR A 427 -12.46 11.19 -8.38
C THR A 427 -13.93 10.92 -8.08
N GLU A 428 -14.85 11.55 -8.80
CA GLU A 428 -16.29 11.40 -8.60
C GLU A 428 -16.85 10.16 -9.31
N THR A 429 -16.22 9.73 -10.41
CA THR A 429 -16.73 8.60 -11.23
C THR A 429 -15.76 7.45 -11.38
N GLY A 430 -14.46 7.69 -11.16
CA GLY A 430 -13.41 6.74 -11.49
C GLY A 430 -13.06 6.68 -12.98
N ALA A 431 -13.69 7.51 -13.83
CA ALA A 431 -13.39 7.58 -15.26
C ALA A 431 -12.06 8.29 -15.52
N ILE A 432 -11.43 7.96 -16.65
CA ILE A 432 -10.19 8.61 -17.10
C ILE A 432 -10.54 9.77 -18.03
N LEU A 433 -9.89 10.91 -17.83
CA LEU A 433 -10.01 12.08 -18.69
C LEU A 433 -9.29 11.82 -20.02
N SER A 434 -9.92 12.20 -21.14
CA SER A 434 -9.29 12.11 -22.45
C SER A 434 -8.01 12.95 -22.50
N PRO A 435 -6.91 12.44 -23.08
CA PRO A 435 -5.70 13.23 -23.32
C PRO A 435 -5.91 14.48 -24.16
N ASP A 436 -6.97 14.53 -24.97
CA ASP A 436 -7.31 15.72 -25.77
C ASP A 436 -8.00 16.81 -24.95
N SER A 437 -8.50 16.48 -23.75
CA SER A 437 -9.14 17.43 -22.84
C SER A 437 -8.16 18.13 -21.88
N TYR A 438 -6.86 17.88 -21.98
CA TYR A 438 -5.86 18.60 -21.19
C TYR A 438 -4.49 18.71 -21.89
N ARG A 439 -3.69 19.69 -21.46
CA ARG A 439 -2.28 19.84 -21.86
C ARG A 439 -1.41 19.91 -20.63
N VAL A 440 -0.26 19.23 -20.70
CA VAL A 440 0.74 19.22 -19.63
C VAL A 440 2.02 19.91 -20.08
N ASP A 441 2.39 21.01 -19.43
CA ASP A 441 3.77 21.51 -19.49
C ASP A 441 4.60 20.70 -18.50
N LYS A 442 5.27 19.67 -19.02
CA LYS A 442 6.07 18.71 -18.23
C LYS A 442 7.30 19.35 -17.60
N SER A 443 7.82 20.43 -18.19
CA SER A 443 8.97 21.16 -17.64
C SER A 443 8.59 21.95 -16.39
N ARG A 444 7.42 22.62 -16.43
CA ARG A 444 6.91 23.42 -15.32
C ARG A 444 6.06 22.59 -14.36
N GLY A 445 5.54 21.44 -14.75
CA GLY A 445 4.58 20.68 -13.93
C GLY A 445 3.25 21.42 -13.81
N THR A 446 2.68 21.87 -14.93
CA THR A 446 1.36 22.53 -14.95
C THR A 446 0.43 21.83 -15.92
N ILE A 447 -0.82 21.68 -15.53
CA ILE A 447 -1.90 21.14 -16.37
C ILE A 447 -2.86 22.26 -16.72
N SER A 448 -3.20 22.36 -18.00
CA SER A 448 -4.25 23.24 -18.50
C SER A 448 -5.38 22.37 -19.05
N PHE A 449 -6.59 22.53 -18.52
CA PHE A 449 -7.75 21.83 -19.04
C PHE A 449 -8.29 22.56 -20.27
N LEU A 450 -8.69 21.79 -21.27
CA LEU A 450 -9.18 22.31 -22.54
C LEU A 450 -10.69 22.09 -22.62
N ASP A 451 -11.39 23.15 -23.02
CA ASP A 451 -12.82 23.07 -23.28
C ASP A 451 -13.06 22.31 -24.59
N SER A 452 -13.66 21.14 -24.46
CA SER A 452 -13.97 20.24 -25.56
C SER A 452 -15.28 20.61 -26.26
N ASP A 453 -16.14 21.41 -25.61
CA ASP A 453 -17.39 21.93 -26.17
C ASP A 453 -17.66 23.36 -25.71
N THR A 454 -17.10 24.31 -26.46
CA THR A 454 -17.28 25.76 -26.23
C THR A 454 -18.73 26.26 -26.43
N GLY A 455 -19.63 25.41 -26.94
CA GLY A 455 -21.06 25.74 -27.12
C GLY A 455 -21.88 25.58 -25.84
N THR A 456 -21.38 24.80 -24.87
CA THR A 456 -22.04 24.54 -23.60
C THR A 456 -21.39 25.37 -22.48
N ALA A 457 -22.19 25.96 -21.59
CA ALA A 457 -21.67 26.79 -20.52
C ALA A 457 -20.82 25.99 -19.51
N GLY A 458 -19.64 26.51 -19.16
CA GLY A 458 -18.67 25.88 -18.26
C GLY A 458 -17.66 25.02 -19.02
N LEU A 459 -16.58 24.62 -18.35
CA LEU A 459 -15.51 23.83 -18.98
C LEU A 459 -16.00 22.41 -19.26
N GLN A 460 -16.24 22.07 -20.53
CA GLN A 460 -16.60 20.70 -20.89
C GLN A 460 -15.34 19.89 -21.17
N VAL A 461 -15.26 18.70 -20.57
CA VAL A 461 -14.19 17.74 -20.84
C VAL A 461 -14.76 16.39 -21.23
N VAL A 462 -13.98 15.65 -22.00
CA VAL A 462 -14.33 14.29 -22.40
C VAL A 462 -13.79 13.31 -21.37
N LEU A 463 -14.68 12.54 -20.76
CA LEU A 463 -14.35 11.39 -19.92
C LEU A 463 -14.51 10.12 -20.75
N PHE A 464 -13.48 9.28 -20.73
CA PHE A 464 -13.57 7.91 -21.19
C PHE A 464 -14.16 7.06 -20.07
N ASP A 465 -15.33 6.48 -20.32
CA ASP A 465 -15.79 5.37 -19.52
C ASP A 465 -14.90 4.16 -19.87
N PRO A 466 -14.09 3.62 -18.92
CA PRO A 466 -13.02 2.66 -19.17
C PRO A 466 -13.38 1.44 -20.02
N ASP A 467 -14.67 1.11 -20.09
CA ASP A 467 -15.16 -0.13 -20.67
C ASP A 467 -16.13 0.06 -21.85
N SER A 468 -16.53 1.29 -22.15
CA SER A 468 -17.26 1.55 -23.38
C SER A 468 -16.19 1.90 -24.39
N TRP A 469 -15.98 1.04 -25.38
CA TRP A 469 -14.91 1.15 -26.38
C TRP A 469 -15.11 2.36 -27.33
N GLY A 470 -15.77 3.43 -26.88
CA GLY A 470 -16.04 4.66 -27.62
C GLY A 470 -17.15 5.58 -27.06
N ALA A 471 -17.74 5.36 -25.87
CA ALA A 471 -18.72 6.32 -25.33
C ALA A 471 -18.01 7.43 -24.55
N GLU A 472 -17.54 8.42 -25.31
CA GLU A 472 -17.11 9.71 -24.78
C GLU A 472 -18.28 10.36 -24.03
N THR A 473 -18.08 10.61 -22.75
CA THR A 473 -19.07 11.33 -21.94
C THR A 473 -18.55 12.73 -21.69
N LEU A 474 -19.30 13.74 -22.16
CA LEU A 474 -19.03 15.12 -21.79
C LEU A 474 -19.43 15.37 -20.34
N ALA A 475 -18.53 15.99 -19.60
CA ALA A 475 -18.77 16.39 -18.22
C ALA A 475 -18.26 17.81 -18.00
N ASN A 476 -19.02 18.58 -17.22
CA ASN A 476 -18.54 19.87 -16.73
C ASN A 476 -17.43 19.62 -15.68
N ALA A 477 -16.23 20.09 -15.98
CA ALA A 477 -15.06 20.00 -15.12
C ALA A 477 -14.91 21.20 -14.18
N SER A 478 -15.61 22.32 -14.40
CA SER A 478 -15.49 23.51 -13.55
C SER A 478 -15.81 23.18 -12.08
N GLY A 479 -14.82 23.34 -11.19
CA GLY A 479 -14.97 23.02 -9.77
C GLY A 479 -14.96 21.53 -9.43
N ARG A 480 -14.74 20.64 -10.41
CA ARG A 480 -14.65 19.18 -10.22
C ARG A 480 -13.27 18.79 -9.68
N SER A 481 -13.21 17.66 -8.97
CA SER A 481 -11.98 17.11 -8.41
C SER A 481 -11.41 15.96 -9.26
N PHE A 482 -10.16 16.13 -9.69
CA PHE A 482 -9.41 15.11 -10.43
C PHE A 482 -8.19 14.66 -9.64
N ARG A 483 -7.80 13.42 -9.86
CA ARG A 483 -6.54 12.83 -9.41
C ARG A 483 -5.59 12.75 -10.59
N VAL A 484 -4.45 13.41 -10.47
CA VAL A 484 -3.38 13.39 -11.48
C VAL A 484 -2.30 12.43 -11.01
N LEU A 485 -1.91 11.51 -11.88
CA LEU A 485 -0.86 10.53 -11.69
C LEU A 485 0.28 10.82 -12.65
N TYR A 486 1.51 10.93 -12.14
CA TYR A 486 2.70 11.23 -12.95
C TYR A 486 4.00 10.80 -12.26
N GLN A 487 5.12 10.75 -13.00
CA GLN A 487 6.46 10.52 -12.46
C GLN A 487 7.40 11.69 -12.78
N SER A 488 8.43 11.89 -11.95
CA SER A 488 9.46 12.92 -12.13
C SER A 488 10.80 12.31 -12.56
N SER A 489 11.61 13.08 -13.28
CA SER A 489 12.93 12.67 -13.76
C SER A 489 13.97 12.44 -12.66
N GLU A 490 13.72 12.88 -11.42
CA GLU A 490 14.63 12.69 -10.28
C GLU A 490 14.24 11.48 -9.39
N GLU A 491 13.36 10.60 -9.87
CA GLU A 491 12.92 9.38 -9.16
C GLU A 491 12.35 9.65 -7.77
N TYR A 492 11.53 10.70 -7.62
CA TYR A 492 10.81 10.93 -6.37
C TYR A 492 9.85 9.76 -6.10
N GLN A 493 9.94 9.18 -4.91
CA GLN A 493 9.04 8.15 -4.41
C GLN A 493 8.47 8.61 -3.07
N VAL A 494 7.15 8.67 -2.96
CA VAL A 494 6.46 9.08 -1.73
C VAL A 494 5.87 7.83 -1.10
N GLN A 495 6.42 7.42 0.03
CA GLN A 495 6.04 6.20 0.71
C GLN A 495 5.48 6.49 2.09
N VAL A 496 4.42 5.76 2.44
CA VAL A 496 3.83 5.81 3.78
C VAL A 496 4.24 4.58 4.56
N LEU A 497 4.60 4.81 5.81
CA LEU A 497 5.01 3.78 6.74
C LEU A 497 4.19 3.91 8.02
N THR A 498 3.55 2.83 8.44
CA THR A 498 2.70 2.82 9.64
C THR A 498 3.09 1.68 10.55
N ALA A 499 2.97 1.90 11.85
CA ALA A 499 2.89 0.81 12.80
C ALA A 499 1.59 0.02 12.59
N ALA A 500 1.54 -1.23 13.03
CA ALA A 500 0.29 -1.98 12.98
C ALA A 500 -0.77 -1.32 13.88
N ALA A 501 -1.99 -1.18 13.39
CA ALA A 501 -3.10 -0.58 14.14
C ALA A 501 -3.39 -1.34 15.44
N ARG A 502 -3.15 -2.65 15.44
CA ARG A 502 -3.26 -3.54 16.59
C ARG A 502 -2.12 -4.55 16.56
N TYR A 503 -1.60 -4.85 17.75
CA TYR A 503 -0.67 -5.94 17.99
C TYR A 503 -1.32 -7.07 18.78
N ILE A 504 -0.91 -8.30 18.48
CA ILE A 504 -1.30 -9.52 19.21
C ILE A 504 -0.07 -10.17 19.87
N GLY A 505 -0.27 -10.79 21.04
CA GLY A 505 0.81 -11.50 21.74
C GLY A 505 1.05 -12.87 21.12
N VAL A 506 2.31 -13.25 20.92
CA VAL A 506 2.73 -14.57 20.43
C VAL A 506 3.87 -15.13 21.29
N ASN A 507 4.02 -16.46 21.29
CA ASN A 507 5.05 -17.18 22.04
C ASN A 507 6.25 -17.60 21.16
N ALA A 508 6.60 -16.77 20.18
CA ALA A 508 7.72 -16.99 19.26
C ALA A 508 8.33 -15.65 18.83
N ILE A 509 9.31 -15.68 17.92
CA ILE A 509 9.80 -14.47 17.25
C ILE A 509 8.60 -13.76 16.62
N PRO A 510 8.32 -12.51 17.00
CA PRO A 510 7.14 -11.80 16.55
C PRO A 510 7.29 -11.42 15.09
N SER A 511 6.18 -11.50 14.36
CA SER A 511 6.07 -11.04 12.99
C SER A 511 5.05 -9.89 12.89
N PHE A 512 4.38 -9.68 11.75
CA PHE A 512 3.69 -8.41 11.46
C PHE A 512 2.48 -8.12 12.35
N GLY A 513 2.55 -7.04 13.13
CA GLY A 513 1.49 -6.72 14.08
C GLY A 513 1.43 -7.75 15.21
N GLN A 514 2.58 -8.31 15.56
CA GLN A 514 2.73 -9.21 16.69
C GLN A 514 3.76 -8.67 17.67
N ILE A 515 3.63 -9.10 18.90
CA ILE A 515 4.59 -8.86 19.96
C ILE A 515 4.87 -10.15 20.68
N THR A 516 6.06 -10.28 21.22
CA THR A 516 6.35 -11.31 22.22
C THR A 516 6.90 -10.67 23.48
N LEU A 517 6.65 -11.31 24.61
CA LEU A 517 7.14 -10.84 25.90
C LEU A 517 8.50 -11.46 26.18
N GLY A 518 9.40 -10.69 26.79
CA GLY A 518 10.68 -11.24 27.20
C GLY A 518 10.56 -12.26 28.32
N ASN A 519 11.55 -13.15 28.40
CA ASN A 519 11.56 -14.21 29.40
C ASN A 519 11.71 -13.61 30.81
N PRO A 520 10.75 -13.84 31.73
CA PRO A 520 10.80 -13.28 33.08
C PRO A 520 11.98 -13.83 33.90
N ALA A 521 12.57 -14.97 33.51
CA ALA A 521 13.74 -15.55 34.16
C ALA A 521 15.08 -14.93 33.71
N VAL A 522 15.06 -13.98 32.77
CA VAL A 522 16.25 -13.41 32.15
C VAL A 522 16.21 -11.89 32.31
N ASP A 523 17.06 -11.32 33.17
CA ASP A 523 16.98 -9.92 33.62
C ASP A 523 17.02 -8.86 32.49
N ASP A 524 17.75 -9.12 31.41
CA ASP A 524 17.83 -8.21 30.25
C ASP A 524 16.64 -8.37 29.29
N GLN A 525 15.74 -9.32 29.53
CA GLN A 525 14.51 -9.54 28.75
C GLN A 525 13.24 -9.30 29.57
N ALA A 526 13.27 -9.53 30.88
CA ALA A 526 12.10 -9.61 31.77
C ALA A 526 11.13 -8.42 31.69
N THR A 527 11.64 -7.24 31.33
CA THR A 527 10.89 -5.97 31.24
C THR A 527 10.57 -5.53 29.81
N LYS A 528 10.94 -6.34 28.82
CA LYS A 528 10.88 -5.99 27.40
C LYS A 528 9.67 -6.60 26.70
N ILE A 529 9.11 -5.80 25.80
CA ILE A 529 8.12 -6.21 24.79
C ILE A 529 8.83 -6.14 23.45
N PHE A 530 8.99 -7.28 22.79
CA PHE A 530 9.70 -7.42 21.53
C PHE A 530 8.78 -7.26 20.33
N PHE A 531 9.33 -6.64 19.29
CA PHE A 531 8.67 -6.32 18.02
C PHE A 531 9.51 -6.86 16.84
N PRO A 532 8.91 -7.05 15.65
CA PRO A 532 9.68 -7.37 14.45
C PRO A 532 10.57 -6.21 13.99
N TRP A 533 11.57 -6.50 13.16
CA TRP A 533 12.50 -5.50 12.61
C TRP A 533 11.83 -4.43 11.75
N CYS A 534 10.72 -4.78 11.08
CA CYS A 534 9.95 -3.82 10.29
C CYS A 534 9.29 -2.71 11.13
N ASP A 535 9.11 -2.93 12.44
CA ASP A 535 8.55 -1.96 13.39
C ASP A 535 9.60 -1.10 14.10
N LEU A 536 10.88 -1.27 13.78
CA LEU A 536 11.95 -0.44 14.33
C LEU A 536 11.68 1.05 14.07
N GLY A 537 11.77 1.86 15.14
CA GLY A 537 11.54 3.31 15.09
C GLY A 537 10.08 3.72 15.09
N ARG A 538 9.12 2.78 15.14
CA ARG A 538 7.69 3.09 15.26
C ARG A 538 7.32 3.46 16.68
N LYS A 539 6.34 4.34 16.84
CA LYS A 539 5.73 4.60 18.14
C LYS A 539 4.52 3.70 18.36
N VAL A 540 4.51 3.06 19.52
CA VAL A 540 3.46 2.13 19.96
C VAL A 540 2.94 2.59 21.32
N SER A 541 1.63 2.50 21.48
CA SER A 541 0.92 2.70 22.74
C SER A 541 0.54 1.37 23.35
N ILE A 542 0.64 1.28 24.67
CA ILE A 542 0.29 0.10 25.46
C ILE A 542 -0.86 0.50 26.38
N GLY A 543 -2.04 -0.07 26.11
CA GLY A 543 -3.26 0.27 26.84
C GLY A 543 -3.38 -0.39 28.19
N GLU A 544 -2.84 -1.60 28.37
CA GLU A 544 -2.71 -2.25 29.68
C GLU A 544 -1.39 -3.00 29.75
N ALA A 545 -0.60 -2.75 30.79
CA ALA A 545 0.52 -3.58 31.18
C ALA A 545 0.42 -3.93 32.67
N TYR A 546 0.76 -5.18 32.98
CA TYR A 546 0.87 -5.73 34.31
C TYR A 546 2.30 -6.24 34.50
N TYR A 547 2.88 -5.93 35.64
CA TYR A 547 4.25 -6.30 35.96
C TYR A 547 4.35 -6.64 37.44
N SER A 548 5.39 -7.37 37.80
CA SER A 548 5.71 -7.70 39.18
C SER A 548 6.96 -6.94 39.60
N VAL A 549 6.99 -6.46 40.84
CA VAL A 549 8.20 -5.90 41.48
C VAL A 549 8.43 -6.67 42.76
N SER A 550 9.53 -7.40 42.84
CA SER A 550 9.89 -8.24 43.99
C SER A 550 8.75 -9.20 44.41
N GLY A 551 8.02 -9.74 43.42
CA GLY A 551 6.90 -10.66 43.63
C GLY A 551 5.55 -10.00 43.89
N SER A 552 5.50 -8.66 43.99
CA SER A 552 4.23 -7.93 44.13
C SER A 552 3.68 -7.54 42.76
N PHE A 553 2.47 -8.01 42.46
CA PHE A 553 1.75 -7.68 41.21
C PHE A 553 1.31 -6.22 41.18
N VAL A 554 1.61 -5.52 40.09
CA VAL A 554 1.31 -4.11 39.85
C VAL A 554 0.62 -3.94 38.49
N GLY A 555 -0.40 -3.08 38.44
CA GLY A 555 -1.10 -2.69 37.22
C GLY A 555 -2.63 -2.59 37.39
N PRO A 556 -3.35 -2.18 36.34
CA PRO A 556 -2.84 -1.88 35.00
C PRO A 556 -2.09 -0.55 34.95
N VAL A 557 -1.03 -0.49 34.15
CA VAL A 557 -0.37 0.77 33.76
C VAL A 557 -0.46 0.98 32.24
N THR A 558 -0.47 2.25 31.83
CA THR A 558 -0.54 2.65 30.42
C THR A 558 0.68 3.46 30.07
N PHE A 559 1.32 3.17 28.94
CA PHE A 559 2.48 3.95 28.49
C PHE A 559 2.65 3.88 26.98
N SER A 560 3.59 4.66 26.45
CA SER A 560 3.90 4.66 25.02
C SER A 560 5.40 4.81 24.82
N GLY A 561 5.95 4.03 23.91
CA GLY A 561 7.38 4.01 23.62
C GLY A 561 7.63 4.00 22.12
N VAL A 562 8.86 4.38 21.74
CA VAL A 562 9.37 4.13 20.39
C VAL A 562 10.07 2.77 20.42
N VAL A 563 9.79 1.91 19.44
CA VAL A 563 10.46 0.63 19.28
C VAL A 563 11.93 0.89 18.95
N GLN A 564 12.84 0.48 19.84
CA GLN A 564 14.28 0.74 19.69
C GLN A 564 15.03 -0.52 19.29
N ALA A 565 16.18 -0.32 18.63
CA ALA A 565 17.07 -1.41 18.29
C ALA A 565 17.59 -2.11 19.56
N PRO A 566 17.84 -3.43 19.50
CA PRO A 566 18.46 -4.15 20.61
C PRO A 566 19.85 -3.58 20.90
N ARG A 567 20.27 -3.65 22.17
CA ARG A 567 21.65 -3.35 22.55
C ARG A 567 22.54 -4.53 22.17
N ALA A 568 23.82 -4.27 21.92
CA ALA A 568 24.79 -5.34 21.65
C ALA A 568 24.90 -6.36 22.80
N THR A 569 24.53 -5.98 24.03
CA THR A 569 24.53 -6.83 25.22
C THR A 569 23.23 -7.63 25.41
N ASP A 570 22.19 -7.35 24.63
CA ASP A 570 20.90 -8.02 24.79
C ASP A 570 21.00 -9.47 24.27
N SER A 571 20.54 -10.41 25.08
CA SER A 571 20.51 -11.84 24.73
C SER A 571 19.55 -12.16 23.58
N VAL A 572 18.49 -11.36 23.43
CA VAL A 572 17.57 -11.41 22.28
C VAL A 572 17.83 -10.20 21.40
N GLN A 573 18.31 -10.47 20.19
CA GLN A 573 18.60 -9.44 19.18
C GLN A 573 17.34 -9.04 18.40
N LEU A 574 16.33 -8.55 19.11
CA LEU A 574 15.09 -8.02 18.54
C LEU A 574 14.79 -6.61 19.03
N PRO A 575 14.17 -5.75 18.20
CA PRO A 575 13.70 -4.45 18.64
C PRO A 575 12.71 -4.55 19.80
N SER A 576 12.76 -3.58 20.72
CA SER A 576 11.92 -3.63 21.91
C SER A 576 11.53 -2.27 22.50
N ILE A 577 10.41 -2.30 23.21
CA ILE A 577 10.01 -1.32 24.21
C ILE A 577 10.33 -1.92 25.59
N ASP A 578 10.86 -1.13 26.50
CA ASP A 578 11.29 -1.56 27.83
C ASP A 578 10.51 -0.79 28.89
N LEU A 579 9.85 -1.51 29.79
CA LEU A 579 9.10 -0.92 30.91
C LEU A 579 9.97 0.04 31.74
N ARG A 580 11.24 -0.28 31.97
CA ARG A 580 12.16 0.58 32.75
C ARG A 580 12.51 1.86 31.99
N ARG A 581 12.66 1.78 30.68
CA ARG A 581 13.04 2.95 29.87
C ARG A 581 11.85 3.85 29.58
N ASP A 582 10.73 3.24 29.19
CA ASP A 582 9.62 3.92 28.51
C ASP A 582 8.43 4.19 29.44
N TYR A 583 8.36 3.57 30.62
CA TYR A 583 7.35 3.85 31.65
C TYR A 583 7.97 4.48 32.90
N ASP A 584 8.83 3.75 33.62
CA ASP A 584 9.39 4.22 34.89
C ASP A 584 10.89 3.86 35.06
N PRO A 585 11.79 4.83 34.83
CA PRO A 585 13.24 4.67 35.02
C PRO A 585 13.68 4.41 36.46
N SER A 586 12.81 4.56 37.45
CA SER A 586 13.12 4.30 38.86
C SER A 586 12.93 2.84 39.27
N LEU A 587 12.37 2.01 38.39
CA LEU A 587 12.18 0.58 38.65
C LEU A 587 13.53 -0.14 38.90
N PRO A 588 13.58 -1.08 39.86
CA PRO A 588 14.80 -1.83 40.16
C PRO A 588 15.40 -2.54 38.93
N ALA A 589 16.73 -2.68 38.93
CA ALA A 589 17.45 -3.34 37.84
C ALA A 589 17.15 -4.85 37.75
N THR A 590 16.74 -5.48 38.85
CA THR A 590 16.43 -6.92 38.95
C THR A 590 15.12 -7.12 39.71
N GLY A 591 14.49 -8.28 39.53
CA GLY A 591 13.24 -8.61 40.22
C GLY A 591 12.02 -7.85 39.71
N VAL A 592 12.11 -7.26 38.51
CA VAL A 592 10.99 -6.64 37.78
C VAL A 592 10.75 -7.42 36.50
N TYR A 593 9.51 -7.85 36.26
CA TYR A 593 9.15 -8.57 35.04
C TYR A 593 7.69 -8.34 34.65
N LEU A 594 7.39 -8.46 33.35
CA LEU A 594 6.02 -8.46 32.85
C LEU A 594 5.30 -9.73 33.32
N ASP A 595 4.16 -9.58 34.00
CA ASP A 595 3.52 -10.64 34.75
C ASP A 595 2.14 -11.00 34.18
N SER A 596 2.02 -12.22 33.65
CA SER A 596 0.78 -12.78 33.09
C SER A 596 0.00 -13.68 34.05
N SER A 597 0.50 -13.91 35.28
CA SER A 597 -0.02 -14.93 36.21
C SER A 597 -1.48 -14.75 36.61
N LYS A 598 -1.95 -13.50 36.71
CA LYS A 598 -3.29 -13.19 37.22
C LYS A 598 -4.40 -13.26 36.16
N TYR A 599 -4.11 -12.80 34.95
CA TYR A 599 -5.12 -12.63 33.90
C TYR A 599 -4.86 -13.48 32.65
N GLY A 600 -3.77 -14.26 32.63
CA GLY A 600 -3.33 -15.00 31.44
C GLY A 600 -2.66 -14.12 30.38
N TYR A 601 -2.53 -12.82 30.62
CA TYR A 601 -1.81 -11.88 29.77
C TYR A 601 -1.10 -10.84 30.65
N ALA A 602 0.10 -10.42 30.25
CA ALA A 602 0.81 -9.33 30.91
C ALA A 602 0.59 -7.98 30.23
N VAL A 603 0.32 -7.99 28.91
CA VAL A 603 0.15 -6.77 28.12
C VAL A 603 -1.06 -6.93 27.20
N ARG A 604 -1.88 -5.87 27.07
CA ARG A 604 -3.05 -5.83 26.19
C ARG A 604 -3.23 -4.45 25.56
N TYR A 605 -4.04 -4.41 24.50
CA TYR A 605 -4.37 -3.19 23.76
C TYR A 605 -3.13 -2.45 23.25
N VAL A 606 -2.16 -3.22 22.76
CA VAL A 606 -0.97 -2.67 22.12
C VAL A 606 -1.34 -2.21 20.72
N ARG A 607 -1.14 -0.93 20.44
CA ARG A 607 -1.59 -0.26 19.21
C ARG A 607 -0.52 0.67 18.69
N GLY A 608 -0.28 0.62 17.38
CA GLY A 608 0.52 1.61 16.68
C GLY A 608 -0.08 3.01 16.81
N ALA A 609 0.77 4.00 17.06
CA ALA A 609 0.38 5.40 17.25
C ALA A 609 1.11 6.37 16.29
N SER A 610 1.92 5.85 15.38
CA SER A 610 2.72 6.63 14.43
C SER A 610 2.39 6.30 12.98
N VAL A 611 2.24 7.36 12.18
CA VAL A 611 2.33 7.31 10.72
C VAL A 611 3.50 8.19 10.31
N ALA A 612 4.40 7.64 9.51
CA ALA A 612 5.52 8.37 8.92
C ALA A 612 5.37 8.41 7.41
N VAL A 613 5.60 9.58 6.82
CA VAL A 613 5.79 9.72 5.38
C VAL A 613 7.28 9.82 5.13
N ARG A 614 7.76 9.04 4.18
CA ARG A 614 9.12 9.06 3.67
C ARG A 614 9.10 9.43 2.20
N VAL A 615 9.86 10.45 1.83
CA VAL A 615 10.13 10.78 0.43
C VAL A 615 11.56 10.40 0.10
N LEU A 616 11.72 9.54 -0.90
CA LEU A 616 13.01 9.14 -1.47
C LEU A 616 13.18 9.82 -2.81
N TRP A 617 14.41 10.16 -3.19
CA TRP A 617 14.70 10.60 -4.56
C TRP A 617 16.16 10.30 -4.91
N ASN A 618 16.42 10.09 -6.20
CA ASN A 618 17.76 9.81 -6.71
C ASN A 618 17.98 10.49 -8.07
N PRO A 619 18.73 11.60 -8.11
CA PRO A 619 19.00 12.30 -9.37
C PRO A 619 20.11 11.63 -10.21
N ALA A 620 20.78 10.60 -9.69
CA ALA A 620 21.81 9.88 -10.42
C ALA A 620 21.19 8.99 -11.50
N LYS A 621 21.98 8.64 -12.51
CA LYS A 621 21.62 7.70 -13.57
C LYS A 621 22.63 6.57 -13.65
N PHE A 622 22.22 5.45 -14.19
CA PHE A 622 23.08 4.33 -14.54
C PHE A 622 22.71 3.82 -15.95
N SER A 623 23.42 2.82 -16.43
CA SER A 623 23.16 2.26 -17.76
C SER A 623 23.19 0.75 -17.71
N LEU A 624 22.22 0.15 -18.40
CA LEU A 624 22.13 -1.30 -18.56
C LEU A 624 22.93 -1.74 -19.79
N GLY A 625 23.81 -2.72 -19.58
CA GLY A 625 24.52 -3.46 -20.62
C GLY A 625 24.03 -4.90 -20.73
N SER A 626 24.77 -5.72 -21.48
CA SER A 626 24.42 -7.12 -21.73
C SER A 626 24.76 -8.08 -20.58
N ASP A 627 25.59 -7.66 -19.62
CA ASP A 627 26.01 -8.48 -18.47
C ASP A 627 25.11 -8.18 -17.24
N PRO A 628 24.23 -9.13 -16.84
CA PRO A 628 23.29 -8.90 -15.74
C PRO A 628 23.94 -8.69 -14.36
N ALA A 629 25.13 -9.25 -14.13
CA ALA A 629 25.84 -9.09 -12.87
C ALA A 629 26.51 -7.71 -12.80
N ALA A 630 27.09 -7.24 -13.91
CA ALA A 630 27.61 -5.88 -14.01
C ALA A 630 26.49 -4.83 -13.84
N ASN A 631 25.31 -5.09 -14.42
CA ASN A 631 24.14 -4.25 -14.26
C ASN A 631 23.68 -4.16 -12.80
N MET A 632 23.63 -5.30 -12.08
CA MET A 632 23.28 -5.30 -10.65
C MET A 632 24.28 -4.47 -9.84
N ASN A 633 25.59 -4.62 -10.10
CA ASN A 633 26.61 -3.80 -9.44
C ASN A 633 26.47 -2.29 -9.74
N ALA A 634 26.08 -1.93 -10.97
CA ALA A 634 25.82 -0.54 -11.34
C ALA A 634 24.57 0.00 -10.64
N PHE A 635 23.53 -0.81 -10.54
CA PHE A 635 22.31 -0.52 -9.79
C PHE A 635 22.61 -0.33 -8.30
N ASP A 636 23.40 -1.19 -7.66
CA ASP A 636 23.74 -1.08 -6.24
C ASP A 636 24.51 0.22 -5.94
N LYS A 637 25.47 0.57 -6.81
CA LYS A 637 26.17 1.86 -6.73
C LYS A 637 25.22 3.04 -6.91
N TRP A 638 24.26 2.93 -7.83
CA TRP A 638 23.23 3.95 -8.02
C TRP A 638 22.35 4.07 -6.78
N GLY A 639 21.88 2.96 -6.20
CA GLY A 639 21.02 2.89 -5.02
C GLY A 639 21.65 3.46 -3.75
N GLN A 640 22.98 3.45 -3.64
CA GLN A 640 23.68 4.14 -2.53
C GLN A 640 23.47 5.67 -2.54
N ASN A 641 23.01 6.25 -3.65
CA ASN A 641 22.75 7.70 -3.77
C ASN A 641 21.32 8.11 -3.39
N TRP A 642 20.49 7.20 -2.87
CA TRP A 642 19.16 7.54 -2.37
C TRP A 642 19.23 8.64 -1.32
N ARG A 643 18.54 9.74 -1.60
CA ARG A 643 18.29 10.79 -0.63
C ARG A 643 16.93 10.56 0.00
N ARG A 644 16.77 11.05 1.24
CA ARG A 644 15.53 10.85 1.99
C ARG A 644 15.14 12.07 2.80
N SER A 645 13.84 12.32 2.87
CA SER A 645 13.19 13.17 3.87
C SER A 645 12.12 12.35 4.56
N ILE A 646 11.98 12.49 5.87
CA ILE A 646 11.01 11.74 6.67
C ILE A 646 10.35 12.71 7.63
N THR A 647 9.02 12.68 7.67
CA THR A 647 8.22 13.38 8.68
C THR A 647 7.28 12.36 9.32
N GLU A 648 7.23 12.38 10.64
CA GLU A 648 6.38 11.49 11.43
C GLU A 648 5.31 12.30 12.15
N THR A 649 4.12 11.71 12.29
CA THR A 649 3.06 12.28 13.09
C THR A 649 2.36 11.24 13.94
N TYR A 650 1.73 11.73 15.00
CA TYR A 650 0.86 10.94 15.85
C TYR A 650 -0.49 10.82 15.18
N LEU A 651 -0.79 9.63 14.69
CA LEU A 651 -2.06 9.32 14.08
C LEU A 651 -2.36 7.86 14.37
N GLN A 652 -3.42 7.64 15.13
CA GLN A 652 -3.95 6.33 15.41
C GLN A 652 -5.17 6.12 14.52
N LYS A 653 -5.25 4.97 13.85
CA LYS A 653 -6.48 4.59 13.14
C LYS A 653 -7.64 4.59 14.14
N GLY A 654 -8.76 5.21 13.78
CA GLY A 654 -9.96 5.32 14.62
C GLY A 654 -10.30 3.97 15.24
N GLY A 655 -10.20 3.86 16.55
CA GLY A 655 -10.39 2.61 17.26
C GLY A 655 -11.85 2.19 17.20
N GLN A 656 -12.18 1.16 16.43
CA GLN A 656 -13.35 0.36 16.77
C GLN A 656 -13.03 -0.40 18.06
N GLN A 657 -13.78 -0.05 19.11
CA GLN A 657 -13.78 -0.72 20.41
C GLN A 657 -14.45 -2.08 20.31
#